data_AF-A0A367JXK8-F1
#
_entry.id   AF-A0A367JXK8-F1
#
_cell.length_a   1.000
_cell.length_b   1.000
_cell.length_c   1.000
_cell.angle_alpha   90.00
_cell.angle_beta   90.00
_cell.angle_gamma   90.00
#
_symmetry.space_group_name_H-M   'P 1'
#
loop_
_entity.id
_entity.type
_entity.pdbx_description
1 polymer ?
#
loop_
_entity_poly.entity_id
_entity_poly.type
_entity_poly.pdbx_seq_one_letter_code
_entity_poly.pdbx_strand_id
1 'polypeptide(L)'
;MSDTTVPIFHTTNTITDTIGTTDAAAVHYQEFVFAATETMTDDVENTSPLKPWMFQGMNVAELFIKFQQAVIKKTTNQLFFIESSVHELLSLSNILFLCTSQHSPLCMDMFSEDILVELNKEMLVECMDFKQDMCDDACMKLTRFMNNMDSKSQSKDDVEIDLLVLGRSLSPLQGSLLRGITAAQQSLYQQDYNEKDNRTVKDDIIPVAMPDPFELHKPDSTEKFITYLPHSGFHNQRISLENAFLLASYLNRTLLLPPVYLASPAFPWLRFDKMYERILLQTKNGIEYCGQLREGEPLPPECLNYSHWTSVPWTFFYDFEGISKKIRVIFRNDMSLEWIRDELSSDIYFIKDNSPFDYRIYDLPESQTPLQRFVHRLELDALEAIKAKVIHFGSLFGSYRVLAQSEEHKDLLTWVRRNMVFQNPVLLQTASRIINQLGGVKQFVGIHFRVGDGLFKVRASIHVDDIYHQLVNEYTDLTVDEVAQYDTRHDDDRKEDTNYEVKQLRDTPVLEAAQQPIQVTHPPDTILQARLGTSTKHHLKCQSSDGRNNQFAKTTIYIATDCPNPREHPLLQKIFKTFPCVFVLSDFKSDLKELAKIKVAEDNVHLESYLIPMIDAIIAAQGFDFYGTNSSTFSTYIERQLHPMYTNEPIKLFDAPSL
;
A
#
# COMPACT_ATOMS: atom_id res chain seq x y z
N MET A 1 -53.89 41.88 43.60
CA MET A 1 -54.78 41.56 42.47
C MET A 1 -54.18 40.32 41.84
N SER A 2 -54.53 39.16 42.41
CA SER A 2 -55.64 38.30 41.96
C SER A 2 -55.19 37.47 40.76
N ASP A 3 -55.33 36.15 40.68
CA ASP A 3 -55.96 35.20 41.57
C ASP A 3 -55.55 33.80 41.09
N THR A 4 -55.40 32.87 42.05
CA THR A 4 -55.88 31.47 42.10
C THR A 4 -56.44 30.84 40.82
N THR A 5 -56.17 29.58 40.46
CA THR A 5 -56.62 28.32 41.11
C THR A 5 -55.91 27.13 40.43
N VAL A 6 -55.11 26.27 41.09
CA VAL A 6 -55.45 25.16 42.03
C VAL A 6 -55.95 23.86 41.31
N PRO A 7 -55.43 22.64 41.62
CA PRO A 7 -55.57 21.41 40.80
C PRO A 7 -56.53 20.36 41.43
N ILE A 8 -56.46 19.04 41.06
CA ILE A 8 -56.63 17.83 41.92
C ILE A 8 -56.45 16.48 41.16
N PHE A 9 -56.01 15.48 41.93
CA PHE A 9 -55.62 14.08 41.69
C PHE A 9 -56.75 13.03 41.50
N HIS A 10 -56.32 11.80 41.12
CA HIS A 10 -56.58 10.47 41.77
C HIS A 10 -57.36 9.36 41.00
N THR A 11 -56.64 8.25 40.74
CA THR A 11 -56.98 6.78 40.90
C THR A 11 -58.21 6.20 40.16
N THR A 12 -58.28 4.95 39.65
CA THR A 12 -58.01 3.64 40.27
C THR A 12 -58.22 2.48 39.25
N ASN A 13 -57.55 1.35 39.51
CA ASN A 13 -57.64 -0.05 39.01
C ASN A 13 -58.89 -0.61 38.30
N THR A 14 -58.69 -1.54 37.35
CA THR A 14 -59.17 -2.97 37.25
C THR A 14 -58.93 -3.48 35.80
N ILE A 15 -58.20 -4.57 35.49
CA ILE A 15 -58.33 -6.04 35.71
C ILE A 15 -58.97 -6.82 34.52
N THR A 16 -58.17 -7.77 33.98
CA THR A 16 -58.44 -9.09 33.34
C THR A 16 -58.97 -9.29 31.90
N ASP A 17 -58.14 -10.02 31.13
CA ASP A 17 -58.31 -11.34 30.45
C ASP A 17 -59.51 -11.64 29.53
N THR A 18 -59.24 -12.08 28.28
CA THR A 18 -59.21 -13.49 27.79
C THR A 18 -59.19 -13.50 26.23
N ILE A 19 -58.15 -14.04 25.58
CA ILE A 19 -57.99 -15.38 24.94
C ILE A 19 -58.99 -15.73 23.83
N GLY A 20 -58.43 -15.99 22.63
CA GLY A 20 -59.05 -16.68 21.49
C GLY A 20 -58.01 -17.01 20.42
N THR A 21 -57.57 -18.26 20.40
CA THR A 21 -56.49 -18.93 19.63
C THR A 21 -56.81 -19.25 18.17
N THR A 22 -55.78 -19.36 17.30
CA THR A 22 -55.29 -20.61 16.65
C THR A 22 -54.12 -20.35 15.68
N ASP A 23 -53.00 -21.07 15.91
CA ASP A 23 -51.99 -21.69 15.02
C ASP A 23 -51.50 -21.01 13.71
N ALA A 24 -50.28 -21.21 13.19
CA ALA A 24 -48.96 -21.67 13.62
C ALA A 24 -48.08 -21.60 12.35
N ALA A 25 -46.93 -20.92 12.37
CA ALA A 25 -45.78 -21.20 11.48
C ALA A 25 -44.53 -20.48 12.02
N ALA A 26 -43.57 -21.28 12.47
CA ALA A 26 -42.31 -20.84 13.04
C ALA A 26 -41.35 -20.27 11.98
N VAL A 27 -40.65 -19.18 12.31
CA VAL A 27 -39.42 -18.75 11.63
C VAL A 27 -38.32 -18.70 12.70
N HIS A 28 -37.31 -19.55 12.51
CA HIS A 28 -36.13 -19.71 13.35
C HIS A 28 -35.36 -18.39 13.52
N TYR A 29 -35.21 -17.94 14.76
CA TYR A 29 -34.07 -17.12 15.17
C TYR A 29 -32.92 -18.08 15.48
N GLN A 30 -31.82 -17.96 14.76
CA GLN A 30 -30.60 -18.72 15.02
C GLN A 30 -29.72 -17.87 15.94
N GLU A 31 -29.62 -18.33 17.19
CA GLU A 31 -28.82 -17.76 18.27
C GLU A 31 -27.33 -17.79 17.90
N PHE A 32 -26.64 -16.65 18.00
CA PHE A 32 -25.18 -16.63 18.03
C PHE A 32 -24.72 -17.06 19.42
N VAL A 33 -24.57 -18.37 19.58
CA VAL A 33 -23.92 -19.02 20.72
C VAL A 33 -22.41 -18.86 20.54
N PHE A 34 -21.77 -18.02 21.36
CA PHE A 34 -20.32 -18.10 21.56
C PHE A 34 -20.05 -19.07 22.70
N ALA A 35 -19.73 -20.31 22.35
CA ALA A 35 -19.05 -21.21 23.28
C ALA A 35 -17.62 -20.70 23.45
N ALA A 36 -17.20 -20.51 24.70
CA ALA A 36 -15.79 -20.29 25.01
C ALA A 36 -15.02 -21.50 24.49
N THR A 37 -14.20 -21.30 23.44
CA THR A 37 -13.33 -22.33 22.90
C THR A 37 -12.33 -22.73 23.98
N GLU A 38 -12.28 -24.03 24.24
CA GLU A 38 -11.39 -24.72 25.15
C GLU A 38 -9.92 -24.48 24.78
N THR A 39 -9.30 -23.48 25.39
CA THR A 39 -7.84 -23.37 25.43
C THR A 39 -7.40 -22.76 26.76
N MET A 40 -7.78 -23.32 27.91
CA MET A 40 -7.15 -23.04 29.23
C MET A 40 -7.36 -24.15 30.26
N THR A 41 -7.19 -25.43 29.88
CA THR A 41 -7.14 -26.54 30.87
C THR A 41 -5.83 -27.30 30.89
N ASP A 42 -4.93 -27.09 29.94
CA ASP A 42 -3.61 -27.72 29.96
C ASP A 42 -2.56 -26.67 30.34
N ASP A 43 -2.35 -26.46 31.65
CA ASP A 43 -1.07 -26.02 32.26
C ASP A 43 -1.18 -25.69 33.77
N VAL A 44 -1.98 -26.43 34.54
CA VAL A 44 -2.02 -26.23 36.02
C VAL A 44 -0.98 -27.09 36.76
N GLU A 45 -0.30 -28.04 36.10
CA GLU A 45 0.63 -28.93 36.80
C GLU A 45 2.12 -28.57 36.72
N ASN A 46 2.54 -27.47 36.04
CA ASN A 46 3.96 -27.10 35.97
C ASN A 46 4.25 -25.58 35.91
N THR A 47 3.61 -24.78 36.76
CA THR A 47 4.00 -23.37 36.93
C THR A 47 5.17 -23.23 37.91
N SER A 48 6.22 -22.53 37.48
CA SER A 48 7.31 -22.08 38.35
C SER A 48 6.73 -21.25 39.52
N PRO A 49 7.29 -21.31 40.74
CA PRO A 49 6.72 -20.59 41.88
C PRO A 49 6.67 -19.09 41.61
N LEU A 50 5.45 -18.53 41.61
CA LEU A 50 5.18 -17.10 41.41
C LEU A 50 5.94 -16.28 42.47
N LYS A 51 6.63 -15.23 42.01
CA LYS A 51 7.32 -14.30 42.90
C LYS A 51 6.27 -13.58 43.78
N PRO A 52 6.35 -13.65 45.12
CA PRO A 52 5.39 -12.97 45.99
C PRO A 52 5.38 -11.46 45.76
N TRP A 53 4.19 -10.87 45.62
CA TRP A 53 4.01 -9.42 45.66
C TRP A 53 3.46 -9.03 47.02
N MET A 54 4.35 -8.67 47.94
CA MET A 54 3.98 -8.33 49.31
C MET A 54 3.58 -6.86 49.41
N PHE A 55 2.36 -6.59 49.88
CA PHE A 55 1.84 -5.25 50.19
C PHE A 55 1.17 -5.28 51.56
N GLN A 56 1.64 -4.45 52.49
CA GLN A 56 1.14 -4.38 53.87
C GLN A 56 0.99 -5.76 54.58
N GLY A 57 1.92 -6.68 54.31
CA GLY A 57 1.91 -8.03 54.90
C GLY A 57 1.00 -9.04 54.18
N MET A 58 0.29 -8.64 53.12
CA MET A 58 -0.52 -9.50 52.26
C MET A 58 0.21 -9.80 50.95
N ASN A 59 0.04 -11.02 50.43
CA ASN A 59 0.57 -11.39 49.12
C ASN A 59 -0.48 -11.10 48.03
N VAL A 60 -0.40 -9.93 47.40
CA VAL A 60 -1.34 -9.45 46.38
C VAL A 60 -1.37 -10.38 45.17
N ALA A 61 -0.22 -10.96 44.80
CA ALA A 61 -0.15 -11.95 43.72
C ALA A 61 -0.99 -13.20 44.05
N GLU A 62 -0.96 -13.67 45.30
CA GLU A 62 -1.76 -14.81 45.74
C GLU A 62 -3.26 -14.47 45.79
N LEU A 63 -3.63 -13.27 46.25
CA LEU A 63 -5.01 -12.79 46.24
C LEU A 63 -5.55 -12.65 44.82
N PHE A 64 -4.72 -12.20 43.88
CA PHE A 64 -5.12 -12.07 42.48
C PHE A 64 -5.37 -13.42 41.82
N ILE A 65 -4.56 -14.44 42.11
CA ILE A 65 -4.83 -15.81 41.65
C ILE A 65 -6.15 -16.32 42.23
N LYS A 66 -6.41 -16.09 43.53
CA LYS A 66 -7.68 -16.48 44.15
C LYS A 66 -8.87 -15.76 43.52
N PHE A 67 -8.71 -14.49 43.17
CA PHE A 67 -9.71 -13.71 42.44
C PHE A 67 -9.96 -14.29 41.04
N GLN A 68 -8.91 -14.58 40.26
CA GLN A 68 -9.02 -15.24 38.95
C GLN A 68 -9.74 -16.60 39.05
N GLN A 69 -9.39 -17.42 40.04
CA GLN A 69 -10.07 -18.70 40.28
C GLN A 69 -11.55 -18.53 40.62
N ALA A 70 -11.90 -17.53 41.44
CA ALA A 70 -13.29 -17.21 41.77
C ALA A 70 -14.08 -16.74 40.53
N VAL A 71 -13.44 -15.95 39.65
CA VAL A 71 -14.02 -15.50 38.38
C VAL A 71 -14.24 -16.67 37.42
N ILE A 72 -13.24 -17.55 37.24
CA ILE A 72 -13.35 -18.75 36.39
C ILE A 72 -14.48 -19.67 36.86
N LYS A 73 -14.65 -19.83 38.19
CA LYS A 73 -15.76 -20.64 38.73
C LYS A 73 -17.13 -20.01 38.47
N LYS A 74 -17.19 -18.68 38.34
CA LYS A 74 -18.42 -17.93 38.05
C LYS A 74 -18.76 -17.96 36.56
N THR A 75 -17.76 -17.88 35.67
CA THR A 75 -17.97 -18.02 34.21
C THR A 75 -18.48 -19.39 33.81
N THR A 76 -18.24 -20.44 34.61
CA THR A 76 -18.79 -21.78 34.35
C THR A 76 -20.32 -21.85 34.50
N ASN A 77 -20.93 -20.92 35.26
CA ASN A 77 -22.35 -20.97 35.62
C ASN A 77 -23.16 -19.73 35.23
N GLN A 78 -22.50 -18.64 34.81
CA GLN A 78 -23.15 -17.37 34.50
C GLN A 78 -22.36 -16.56 33.46
N LEU A 79 -23.08 -15.93 32.52
CA LEU A 79 -22.50 -14.98 31.56
C LEU A 79 -22.29 -13.61 32.22
N PHE A 80 -21.19 -12.93 31.88
CA PHE A 80 -20.90 -11.58 32.34
C PHE A 80 -21.40 -10.51 31.37
N PHE A 81 -22.01 -9.45 31.91
CA PHE A 81 -22.27 -8.21 31.17
C PHE A 81 -21.04 -7.31 31.26
N ILE A 82 -20.56 -6.85 30.10
CA ILE A 82 -19.28 -6.13 29.98
C ILE A 82 -19.27 -4.88 30.87
N GLU A 83 -20.36 -4.13 30.88
CA GLU A 83 -20.49 -2.84 31.59
C GLU A 83 -20.40 -2.98 33.11
N SER A 84 -20.74 -4.15 33.66
CA SER A 84 -20.79 -4.39 35.11
C SER A 84 -19.72 -5.35 35.63
N SER A 85 -18.93 -5.96 34.73
CA SER A 85 -18.00 -7.04 35.07
C SER A 85 -16.56 -6.77 34.60
N VAL A 86 -16.19 -5.49 34.43
CA VAL A 86 -14.89 -5.09 33.89
C VAL A 86 -13.72 -5.66 34.71
N HIS A 87 -13.83 -5.68 36.04
CA HIS A 87 -12.79 -6.22 36.93
C HIS A 87 -12.59 -7.73 36.72
N GLU A 88 -13.70 -8.47 36.60
CA GLU A 88 -13.70 -9.90 36.38
C GLU A 88 -13.14 -10.24 34.99
N LEU A 89 -13.55 -9.53 33.94
CA LEU A 89 -13.07 -9.74 32.57
C LEU A 89 -11.57 -9.48 32.44
N LEU A 90 -11.08 -8.35 32.98
CA LEU A 90 -9.66 -8.00 32.94
C LEU A 90 -8.80 -8.98 33.75
N SER A 91 -9.34 -9.55 34.84
CA SER A 91 -8.62 -10.56 35.62
C SER A 91 -8.28 -11.81 34.80
N LEU A 92 -9.18 -12.23 33.89
CA LEU A 92 -8.92 -13.38 32.99
C LEU A 92 -7.80 -13.10 31.99
N SER A 93 -7.48 -11.83 31.75
CA SER A 93 -6.34 -11.38 30.93
C SER A 93 -5.11 -11.03 31.77
N ASN A 94 -5.05 -11.45 33.04
CA ASN A 94 -3.96 -11.17 33.98
C ASN A 94 -3.79 -9.68 34.33
N ILE A 95 -4.86 -8.89 34.27
CA ILE A 95 -4.85 -7.46 34.61
C ILE A 95 -5.63 -7.25 35.92
N LEU A 96 -4.97 -6.67 36.94
CA LEU A 96 -5.62 -6.16 38.15
C LEU A 96 -5.97 -4.68 37.93
N PHE A 97 -7.25 -4.39 37.75
CA PHE A 97 -7.72 -3.02 37.57
C PHE A 97 -8.03 -2.36 38.92
N LEU A 98 -7.35 -1.24 39.21
CA LEU A 98 -7.54 -0.44 40.42
C LEU A 98 -8.34 0.81 40.10
N CYS A 99 -9.58 0.90 40.60
CA CYS A 99 -10.45 2.05 40.43
C CYS A 99 -11.11 2.41 41.77
N THR A 100 -10.66 3.51 42.38
CA THR A 100 -11.08 3.89 43.74
C THR A 100 -12.61 4.05 43.80
N SER A 101 -13.25 3.43 44.79
CA SER A 101 -14.70 3.46 45.02
C SER A 101 -15.56 2.85 43.89
N GLN A 102 -14.97 2.13 42.93
CA GLN A 102 -15.69 1.49 41.82
C GLN A 102 -15.34 0.01 41.61
N HIS A 103 -14.63 -0.61 42.56
CA HIS A 103 -14.31 -2.03 42.49
C HIS A 103 -15.57 -2.91 42.54
N SER A 104 -15.55 -4.05 41.86
CA SER A 104 -16.65 -5.00 41.93
C SER A 104 -16.76 -5.62 43.33
N PRO A 105 -17.96 -6.07 43.77
CA PRO A 105 -18.12 -6.74 45.06
C PRO A 105 -17.19 -7.95 45.24
N LEU A 106 -16.94 -8.72 44.17
CA LEU A 106 -16.05 -9.87 44.22
C LEU A 106 -14.59 -9.46 44.40
N CYS A 107 -14.17 -8.35 43.77
CA CYS A 107 -12.83 -7.80 43.95
C CYS A 107 -12.64 -7.28 45.39
N MET A 108 -13.63 -6.56 45.92
CA MET A 108 -13.61 -6.06 47.29
C MET A 108 -13.61 -7.19 48.32
N ASP A 109 -14.39 -8.27 48.11
CA ASP A 109 -14.38 -9.44 48.98
C ASP A 109 -13.01 -10.14 49.02
N MET A 110 -12.27 -10.13 47.90
CA MET A 110 -10.96 -10.80 47.84
C MET A 110 -9.81 -9.97 48.40
N PHE A 111 -9.76 -8.69 48.06
CA PHE A 111 -8.63 -7.84 48.41
C PHE A 111 -8.89 -6.98 49.64
N SER A 112 -10.15 -6.80 50.06
CA SER A 112 -10.65 -5.73 50.93
C SER A 112 -10.55 -4.33 50.32
N GLU A 113 -11.55 -3.50 50.59
CA GLU A 113 -11.61 -2.13 50.08
C GLU A 113 -10.41 -1.30 50.57
N ASP A 114 -10.03 -1.42 51.85
CA ASP A 114 -8.91 -0.67 52.45
C ASP A 114 -7.58 -0.94 51.73
N ILE A 115 -7.29 -2.21 51.42
CA ILE A 115 -6.07 -2.59 50.71
C ILE A 115 -6.10 -2.10 49.26
N LEU A 116 -7.24 -2.21 48.57
CA LEU A 116 -7.37 -1.70 47.19
C LEU A 116 -7.16 -0.18 47.12
N VAL A 117 -7.69 0.55 48.11
CA VAL A 117 -7.53 2.01 48.22
C VAL A 117 -6.07 2.38 48.49
N GLU A 118 -5.42 1.76 49.49
CA GLU A 118 -4.02 2.08 49.80
C GLU A 118 -3.06 1.59 48.71
N LEU A 119 -3.34 0.45 48.07
CA LEU A 119 -2.56 -0.05 46.93
C LEU A 119 -2.63 0.92 45.75
N ASN A 120 -3.84 1.39 45.41
CA ASN A 120 -4.00 2.39 44.36
C ASN A 120 -3.25 3.69 44.69
N LYS A 121 -3.36 4.15 45.93
CA LYS A 121 -2.67 5.37 46.40
C LYS A 121 -1.15 5.25 46.35
N GLU A 122 -0.57 4.12 46.77
CA GLU A 122 0.88 3.89 46.70
C GLU A 122 1.36 3.80 45.24
N MET A 123 0.63 3.08 44.39
CA MET A 123 0.93 3.00 42.95
C MET A 123 0.83 4.37 42.25
N LEU A 124 -0.17 5.19 42.63
CA LEU A 124 -0.28 6.56 42.12
C LEU A 124 0.89 7.44 42.57
N VAL A 125 1.41 7.26 43.79
CA VAL A 125 2.60 7.98 44.26
C VAL A 125 3.86 7.56 43.53
N GLU A 126 3.98 6.30 43.17
CA GLU A 126 5.11 5.81 42.37
C GLU A 126 5.03 6.26 40.90
N CYS A 127 3.81 6.34 40.36
CA CYS A 127 3.59 6.62 38.94
C CYS A 127 3.35 8.10 38.59
N MET A 128 2.95 8.94 39.56
CA MET A 128 2.59 10.34 39.30
C MET A 128 3.54 11.35 39.96
N ASP A 129 3.91 12.39 39.21
CA ASP A 129 4.68 13.53 39.71
C ASP A 129 3.76 14.60 40.30
N PHE A 130 3.49 14.51 41.61
CA PHE A 130 2.66 15.49 42.33
C PHE A 130 3.27 16.90 42.44
N LYS A 131 4.47 17.14 41.91
CA LYS A 131 5.05 18.50 41.83
C LYS A 131 4.53 19.28 40.63
N GLN A 132 3.81 18.62 39.72
CA GLN A 132 3.19 19.26 38.59
C GLN A 132 1.86 19.87 39.01
N ASP A 133 1.89 21.18 39.23
CA ASP A 133 0.70 21.97 39.55
C ASP A 133 0.28 22.79 38.33
N MET A 134 -1.02 22.92 38.10
CA MET A 134 -1.59 23.81 37.09
C MET A 134 -1.86 25.16 37.74
N CYS A 135 -1.32 26.24 37.15
CA CYS A 135 -1.57 27.59 37.66
C CYS A 135 -3.07 27.86 37.79
N ASP A 136 -3.48 28.47 38.91
CA ASP A 136 -4.88 28.80 39.22
C ASP A 136 -5.62 29.52 38.07
N ASP A 137 -4.93 30.36 37.30
CA ASP A 137 -5.49 31.02 36.12
C ASP A 137 -5.93 30.04 35.02
N ALA A 138 -5.14 28.99 34.79
CA ALA A 138 -5.46 27.95 33.81
C ALA A 138 -6.64 27.10 34.27
N CYS A 139 -6.68 26.75 35.57
CA CYS A 139 -7.78 26.02 36.17
C CYS A 139 -9.08 26.84 36.14
N MET A 140 -9.04 28.13 36.49
CA MET A 140 -10.20 29.01 36.42
C MET A 140 -10.73 29.18 34.99
N LYS A 141 -9.86 29.28 33.98
CA LYS A 141 -10.26 29.35 32.56
C LYS A 141 -10.90 28.04 32.12
N LEU A 142 -10.31 26.91 32.45
CA LEU A 142 -10.87 25.59 32.16
C LEU A 142 -12.26 25.42 32.77
N THR A 143 -12.42 25.72 34.06
CA THR A 143 -13.71 25.65 34.75
C THR A 143 -14.74 26.59 34.13
N ARG A 144 -14.32 27.81 33.74
CA ARG A 144 -15.21 28.76 33.06
C ARG A 144 -15.68 28.22 31.70
N PHE A 145 -14.79 27.63 30.92
CA PHE A 145 -15.14 27.02 29.63
C PHE A 145 -16.12 25.86 29.79
N MET A 146 -15.89 24.99 30.78
CA MET A 146 -16.80 23.89 31.11
C MET A 146 -18.18 24.40 31.56
N ASN A 147 -18.22 25.39 32.46
CA ASN A 147 -19.48 25.99 32.91
C ASN A 147 -20.22 26.74 31.80
N ASN A 148 -19.49 27.40 30.89
CA ASN A 148 -20.09 28.08 29.74
C ASN A 148 -20.71 27.07 28.77
N MET A 149 -20.04 25.93 28.56
CA MET A 149 -20.56 24.82 27.77
C MET A 149 -21.83 24.22 28.40
N ASP A 150 -21.81 23.92 29.71
CA ASP A 150 -22.94 23.33 30.43
C ASP A 150 -24.15 24.29 30.48
N SER A 151 -23.90 25.58 30.65
CA SER A 151 -24.94 26.62 30.61
C SER A 151 -25.42 26.97 29.19
N LYS A 152 -24.86 26.35 28.15
CA LYS A 152 -25.11 26.64 26.72
C LYS A 152 -24.90 28.12 26.33
N SER A 153 -24.08 28.84 27.08
CA SER A 153 -23.75 30.24 26.80
C SER A 153 -22.71 30.40 25.69
N GLN A 154 -22.05 29.31 25.32
CA GLN A 154 -21.01 29.21 24.31
C GLN A 154 -21.21 27.91 23.52
N SER A 155 -20.83 27.84 22.23
CA SER A 155 -20.94 26.59 21.46
C SER A 155 -19.85 25.59 21.87
N LYS A 156 -20.02 24.30 21.55
CA LYS A 156 -18.98 23.30 21.80
C LYS A 156 -17.72 23.59 20.99
N ASP A 157 -17.88 23.90 19.71
CA ASP A 157 -16.77 24.18 18.80
C ASP A 157 -15.97 25.41 19.26
N ASP A 158 -16.65 26.43 19.80
CA ASP A 158 -15.98 27.61 20.36
C ASP A 158 -15.21 27.26 21.64
N VAL A 159 -15.77 26.41 22.50
CA VAL A 159 -15.07 25.96 23.72
C VAL A 159 -13.88 25.05 23.37
N GLU A 160 -13.99 24.22 22.34
CA GLU A 160 -12.89 23.39 21.84
C GLU A 160 -11.73 24.26 21.33
N ILE A 161 -12.03 25.28 20.54
CA ILE A 161 -11.02 26.26 20.09
C ILE A 161 -10.37 26.94 21.29
N ASP A 162 -11.16 27.37 22.28
CA ASP A 162 -10.65 28.03 23.49
C ASP A 162 -9.77 27.10 24.34
N LEU A 163 -10.09 25.81 24.44
CA LEU A 163 -9.28 24.79 25.12
C LEU A 163 -7.95 24.55 24.40
N LEU A 164 -7.97 24.48 23.07
CA LEU A 164 -6.75 24.34 22.25
C LEU A 164 -5.86 25.58 22.34
N VAL A 165 -6.46 26.77 22.37
CA VAL A 165 -5.73 28.05 22.56
C VAL A 165 -5.13 28.12 23.96
N LEU A 166 -5.88 27.74 24.99
CA LEU A 166 -5.36 27.67 26.36
C LEU A 166 -4.19 26.68 26.45
N GLY A 167 -4.31 25.50 25.83
CA GLY A 167 -3.27 24.47 25.81
C GLY A 167 -1.95 24.92 25.16
N ARG A 168 -1.97 25.88 24.22
CA ARG A 168 -0.74 26.46 23.62
C ARG A 168 0.05 27.33 24.59
N SER A 169 -0.63 27.91 25.58
CA SER A 169 0.00 28.81 26.56
C SER A 169 0.53 28.08 27.81
N LEU A 170 0.27 26.77 27.90
CA LEU A 170 0.68 25.93 29.03
C LEU A 170 1.94 25.12 28.70
N SER A 171 2.54 24.50 29.72
CA SER A 171 3.66 23.58 29.52
C SER A 171 3.25 22.41 28.61
N PRO A 172 4.19 21.77 27.89
CA PRO A 172 3.87 20.70 26.94
C PRO A 172 2.99 19.59 27.51
N LEU A 173 3.21 19.24 28.79
CA LEU A 173 2.47 18.19 29.49
C LEU A 173 1.06 18.62 29.88
N GLN A 174 0.89 19.83 30.40
CA GLN A 174 -0.43 20.42 30.68
C GLN A 174 -1.23 20.67 29.39
N GLY A 175 -0.56 21.10 28.32
CA GLY A 175 -1.18 21.20 26.99
C GLY A 175 -1.63 19.84 26.46
N SER A 176 -0.90 18.76 26.74
CA SER A 176 -1.33 17.40 26.40
C SER A 176 -2.55 16.95 27.21
N LEU A 177 -2.64 17.32 28.48
CA LEU A 177 -3.82 17.05 29.31
C LEU A 177 -5.08 17.73 28.73
N LEU A 178 -4.99 19.02 28.36
CA LEU A 178 -6.13 19.73 27.76
C LEU A 178 -6.56 19.13 26.41
N ARG A 179 -5.60 18.66 25.60
CA ARG A 179 -5.89 17.91 24.37
C ARG A 179 -6.59 16.59 24.67
N GLY A 180 -6.16 15.87 25.72
CA GLY A 180 -6.82 14.65 26.18
C GLY A 180 -8.26 14.88 26.64
N ILE A 181 -8.52 15.96 27.40
CA ILE A 181 -9.88 16.34 27.81
C ILE A 181 -10.75 16.67 26.59
N THR A 182 -10.21 17.40 25.62
CA THR A 182 -10.90 17.73 24.36
C THR A 182 -11.27 16.47 23.58
N ALA A 183 -10.34 15.51 23.47
CA ALA A 183 -10.59 14.23 22.82
C ALA A 183 -11.63 13.37 23.56
N ALA A 184 -11.54 13.28 24.89
CA ALA A 184 -12.51 12.54 25.71
C ALA A 184 -13.94 13.12 25.58
N GLN A 185 -14.07 14.45 25.46
CA GLN A 185 -15.36 15.11 25.23
C GLN A 185 -15.97 14.75 23.87
N GLN A 186 -15.15 14.54 22.83
CA GLN A 186 -15.62 14.06 21.52
C GLN A 186 -16.07 12.59 21.59
N SER A 187 -15.33 11.74 22.32
CA SER A 187 -15.64 10.32 22.46
C SER A 187 -16.92 10.05 23.27
N LEU A 188 -17.15 10.79 24.36
CA LEU A 188 -18.36 10.61 25.21
C LEU A 188 -19.66 11.01 24.49
N TYR A 189 -19.59 11.84 23.46
CA TYR A 189 -20.78 12.28 22.71
C TYR A 189 -21.13 11.38 21.51
N GLN A 190 -20.19 10.53 21.05
CA GLN A 190 -20.46 9.56 19.99
C GLN A 190 -21.35 8.38 20.45
N GLN A 191 -21.50 8.15 21.75
CA GLN A 191 -22.39 7.10 22.27
C GLN A 191 -23.89 7.43 22.10
N ASP A 192 -24.27 8.70 21.98
CA ASP A 192 -25.68 9.12 21.81
C ASP A 192 -26.12 9.23 20.33
N TYR A 193 -25.16 9.21 19.40
CA TYR A 193 -25.40 9.30 17.95
C TYR A 193 -25.37 7.93 17.23
N ASN A 194 -24.90 6.87 17.89
CA ASN A 194 -24.66 5.55 17.27
C ASN A 194 -25.91 4.65 17.13
N GLU A 195 -27.11 5.08 17.53
CA GLU A 195 -28.33 4.25 17.40
C GLU A 195 -29.08 4.39 16.06
N LYS A 196 -28.71 5.33 15.19
CA LYS A 196 -29.54 5.63 13.99
C LYS A 196 -28.90 5.42 12.62
N ASP A 197 -27.62 5.09 12.51
CA ASP A 197 -26.93 5.08 11.20
C ASP A 197 -26.39 3.71 10.76
N ASN A 198 -26.92 2.61 11.31
CA ASN A 198 -26.50 1.24 10.95
C ASN A 198 -27.34 0.61 9.84
N ARG A 199 -27.89 1.41 8.91
CA ARG A 199 -28.59 0.89 7.71
C ARG A 199 -28.29 1.71 6.46
N THR A 200 -27.10 1.54 5.90
CA THR A 200 -26.87 1.49 4.44
C THR A 200 -25.49 0.87 4.17
N VAL A 201 -25.03 0.88 2.91
CA VAL A 201 -23.64 0.63 2.44
C VAL A 201 -22.76 -0.30 3.31
N LYS A 202 -22.94 -1.61 3.11
CA LYS A 202 -21.77 -2.49 2.91
C LYS A 202 -21.39 -2.33 1.43
N ASP A 203 -20.34 -1.59 1.13
CA ASP A 203 -19.68 -1.68 -0.19
C ASP A 203 -18.93 -3.02 -0.25
N ASP A 204 -19.13 -3.78 -1.33
CA ASP A 204 -18.49 -5.08 -1.55
C ASP A 204 -16.97 -4.94 -1.70
N ILE A 205 -16.22 -5.22 -0.62
CA ILE A 205 -14.75 -5.25 -0.60
C ILE A 205 -14.25 -6.44 -1.45
N ILE A 206 -13.19 -6.21 -2.25
CA ILE A 206 -12.49 -7.24 -3.04
C ILE A 206 -11.21 -7.61 -2.28
N PRO A 207 -11.18 -8.76 -1.57
CA PRO A 207 -10.02 -9.16 -0.78
C PRO A 207 -8.88 -9.68 -1.67
N VAL A 208 -7.66 -9.34 -1.30
CA VAL A 208 -6.43 -9.93 -1.83
C VAL A 208 -5.77 -10.70 -0.70
N ALA A 209 -5.57 -12.00 -0.88
CA ALA A 209 -4.99 -12.88 0.14
C ALA A 209 -3.73 -13.56 -0.40
N MET A 210 -2.78 -13.83 0.49
CA MET A 210 -1.57 -14.57 0.15
C MET A 210 -1.90 -16.05 -0.12
N PRO A 211 -1.38 -16.66 -1.19
CA PRO A 211 -1.61 -18.07 -1.50
C PRO A 211 -0.88 -18.99 -0.51
N ASP A 212 -1.32 -20.23 -0.43
CA ASP A 212 -0.59 -21.27 0.32
C ASP A 212 0.80 -21.48 -0.33
N PRO A 213 1.90 -21.51 0.44
CA PRO A 213 3.25 -21.70 -0.10
C PRO A 213 3.40 -22.82 -1.12
N PHE A 214 2.72 -23.94 -0.89
CA PHE A 214 2.84 -25.17 -1.66
C PHE A 214 1.64 -25.42 -2.59
N GLU A 215 0.83 -24.40 -2.84
CA GLU A 215 -0.37 -24.49 -3.68
C GLU A 215 -0.04 -24.98 -5.10
N LEU A 216 1.03 -24.43 -5.71
CA LEU A 216 1.41 -24.75 -7.09
C LEU A 216 2.38 -25.93 -7.21
N HIS A 217 3.19 -26.16 -6.19
CA HIS A 217 4.24 -27.18 -6.23
C HIS A 217 4.57 -27.71 -4.84
N LYS A 218 4.65 -29.03 -4.71
CA LYS A 218 5.10 -29.71 -3.50
C LYS A 218 6.49 -30.26 -3.73
N PRO A 219 7.52 -29.78 -3.02
CA PRO A 219 8.89 -30.19 -3.28
C PRO A 219 9.15 -31.64 -2.87
N ASP A 220 9.96 -32.34 -3.67
CA ASP A 220 10.57 -33.61 -3.25
C ASP A 220 11.89 -33.39 -2.45
N SER A 221 12.42 -34.47 -1.88
CA SER A 221 13.62 -34.41 -1.02
C SER A 221 14.93 -34.13 -1.77
N THR A 222 14.94 -34.35 -3.08
CA THR A 222 16.10 -34.17 -3.98
C THR A 222 16.13 -32.81 -4.66
N GLU A 223 15.00 -32.10 -4.64
CA GLU A 223 14.87 -30.78 -5.24
C GLU A 223 15.84 -29.77 -4.64
N LYS A 224 16.29 -28.88 -5.53
CA LYS A 224 17.15 -27.75 -5.24
C LYS A 224 16.40 -26.47 -5.54
N PHE A 225 16.74 -25.42 -4.81
CA PHE A 225 15.99 -24.18 -4.77
C PHE A 225 16.84 -22.95 -5.10
N ILE A 226 16.16 -21.92 -5.56
CA ILE A 226 16.71 -20.58 -5.79
C ILE A 226 15.75 -19.54 -5.20
N THR A 227 16.29 -18.47 -4.63
CA THR A 227 15.49 -17.33 -4.11
C THR A 227 16.29 -16.03 -4.15
N TYR A 228 15.63 -14.90 -3.88
CA TYR A 228 16.22 -13.57 -3.88
C TYR A 228 15.54 -12.64 -2.86
N LEU A 229 16.11 -11.45 -2.61
CA LEU A 229 15.49 -10.40 -1.80
C LEU A 229 14.75 -9.38 -2.69
N PRO A 230 13.45 -9.14 -2.47
CA PRO A 230 12.69 -8.13 -3.20
C PRO A 230 13.06 -6.71 -2.71
N HIS A 231 13.17 -5.76 -3.63
CA HIS A 231 13.42 -4.35 -3.32
C HIS A 231 12.94 -3.44 -4.45
N SER A 232 12.96 -2.13 -4.24
CA SER A 232 12.50 -1.10 -5.19
C SER A 232 11.00 -1.20 -5.51
N GLY A 233 10.51 -0.38 -6.44
CA GLY A 233 9.11 -0.43 -6.85
C GLY A 233 8.76 -1.67 -7.67
N PHE A 234 7.47 -1.91 -7.86
CA PHE A 234 6.91 -3.07 -8.59
C PHE A 234 7.66 -3.41 -9.89
N HIS A 235 7.96 -2.40 -10.71
CA HIS A 235 8.57 -2.60 -12.02
C HIS A 235 9.99 -3.18 -11.95
N ASN A 236 10.75 -2.82 -10.91
CA ASN A 236 12.08 -3.37 -10.68
C ASN A 236 11.99 -4.78 -10.09
N GLN A 237 11.03 -5.03 -9.19
CA GLN A 237 10.76 -6.38 -8.67
C GLN A 237 10.30 -7.33 -9.78
N ARG A 238 9.53 -6.84 -10.76
CA ARG A 238 9.12 -7.60 -11.95
C ARG A 238 10.34 -8.04 -12.78
N ILE A 239 11.32 -7.17 -12.94
CA ILE A 239 12.59 -7.53 -13.62
C ILE A 239 13.34 -8.60 -12.83
N SER A 240 13.37 -8.49 -11.49
CA SER A 240 13.93 -9.55 -10.65
C SER A 240 13.21 -10.88 -10.83
N LEU A 241 11.88 -10.87 -10.94
CA LEU A 241 11.09 -12.07 -11.21
C LEU A 241 11.38 -12.67 -12.60
N GLU A 242 11.47 -11.85 -13.64
CA GLU A 242 11.88 -12.32 -15.00
C GLU A 242 13.23 -13.03 -14.93
N ASN A 243 14.23 -12.41 -14.30
CA ASN A 243 15.56 -13.00 -14.11
C ASN A 243 15.51 -14.29 -13.25
N ALA A 244 14.68 -14.31 -12.20
CA ALA A 244 14.51 -15.47 -11.34
C ALA A 244 13.89 -16.67 -12.07
N PHE A 245 12.90 -16.42 -12.94
CA PHE A 245 12.31 -17.46 -13.80
C PHE A 245 13.34 -18.07 -14.74
N LEU A 246 14.18 -17.24 -15.36
CA LEU A 246 15.27 -17.73 -16.21
C LEU A 246 16.22 -18.62 -15.41
N LEU A 247 16.76 -18.12 -14.30
CA LEU A 247 17.74 -18.86 -13.49
C LEU A 247 17.18 -20.14 -12.89
N ALA A 248 15.93 -20.13 -12.43
CA ALA A 248 15.25 -21.33 -11.94
C ALA A 248 15.20 -22.41 -13.04
N SER A 249 14.87 -22.03 -14.27
CA SER A 249 14.87 -22.95 -15.41
C SER A 249 16.28 -23.40 -15.79
N TYR A 250 17.24 -22.48 -15.93
CA TYR A 250 18.61 -22.77 -16.37
C TYR A 250 19.30 -23.74 -15.42
N LEU A 251 19.14 -23.52 -14.11
CA LEU A 251 19.77 -24.34 -13.07
C LEU A 251 18.94 -25.57 -12.70
N ASN A 252 17.79 -25.77 -13.34
CA ASN A 252 16.78 -26.79 -12.98
C ASN A 252 16.45 -26.79 -11.47
N ARG A 253 16.21 -25.59 -10.92
CA ARG A 253 15.87 -25.37 -9.50
C ARG A 253 14.43 -24.86 -9.36
N THR A 254 13.80 -25.22 -8.25
CA THR A 254 12.48 -24.69 -7.87
C THR A 254 12.64 -23.28 -7.30
N LEU A 255 11.84 -22.33 -7.78
CA LEU A 255 11.89 -20.94 -7.34
C LEU A 255 11.10 -20.77 -6.04
N LEU A 256 11.76 -20.35 -4.96
CA LEU A 256 11.09 -19.83 -3.76
C LEU A 256 10.82 -18.35 -4.01
N LEU A 257 9.58 -18.03 -4.33
CA LEU A 257 9.15 -16.73 -4.87
C LEU A 257 8.75 -15.76 -3.75
N PRO A 258 9.53 -14.69 -3.51
CA PRO A 258 9.12 -13.61 -2.60
C PRO A 258 7.86 -12.89 -3.10
N PRO A 259 7.02 -12.35 -2.21
CA PRO A 259 5.87 -11.55 -2.61
C PRO A 259 6.29 -10.21 -3.21
N VAL A 260 5.32 -9.51 -3.79
CA VAL A 260 5.49 -8.13 -4.24
C VAL A 260 5.42 -7.21 -3.03
N TYR A 261 6.48 -6.45 -2.78
CA TYR A 261 6.45 -5.39 -1.77
C TYR A 261 6.00 -4.07 -2.40
N LEU A 262 4.82 -3.58 -2.02
CA LEU A 262 4.30 -2.29 -2.45
C LEU A 262 4.50 -1.29 -1.31
N ALA A 263 5.22 -0.20 -1.57
CA ALA A 263 5.46 0.84 -0.59
C ALA A 263 5.61 2.22 -1.23
N SER A 264 5.23 3.25 -0.47
CA SER A 264 5.41 4.65 -0.83
C SER A 264 6.08 5.40 0.33
N PRO A 265 7.37 5.79 0.21
CA PRO A 265 8.26 5.55 -0.93
C PRO A 265 8.65 4.07 -1.09
N ALA A 266 9.10 3.70 -2.29
CA ALA A 266 9.53 2.33 -2.57
C ALA A 266 10.74 1.90 -1.72
N PHE A 267 10.85 0.60 -1.44
CA PHE A 267 11.97 0.04 -0.69
C PHE A 267 13.31 0.34 -1.36
N PRO A 268 14.27 1.01 -0.70
CA PRO A 268 15.58 1.24 -1.29
C PRO A 268 16.32 -0.09 -1.44
N TRP A 269 17.22 -0.18 -2.42
CA TRP A 269 18.21 -1.24 -2.41
C TRP A 269 19.23 -0.97 -1.29
N LEU A 270 19.62 -2.03 -0.58
CA LEU A 270 20.67 -2.04 0.43
C LEU A 270 21.58 -3.24 0.17
N ARG A 271 22.79 -3.23 0.72
CA ARG A 271 23.65 -4.42 0.72
C ARG A 271 22.95 -5.59 1.39
N PHE A 272 23.26 -6.81 0.93
CA PHE A 272 22.58 -8.05 1.32
C PHE A 272 22.14 -8.11 2.80
N ASP A 273 23.08 -8.02 3.74
CA ASP A 273 22.79 -8.23 5.17
C ASP A 273 21.82 -7.16 5.72
N LYS A 274 21.96 -5.91 5.27
CA LYS A 274 21.08 -4.79 5.64
C LYS A 274 19.73 -4.86 4.96
N MET A 275 19.69 -5.36 3.73
CA MET A 275 18.44 -5.58 3.01
C MET A 275 17.62 -6.68 3.68
N TYR A 276 18.25 -7.80 4.00
CA TYR A 276 17.63 -8.91 4.72
C TYR A 276 17.08 -8.44 6.08
N GLU A 277 17.91 -7.78 6.90
CA GLU A 277 17.50 -7.20 8.19
C GLU A 277 16.29 -6.26 8.04
N ARG A 278 16.31 -5.37 7.04
CA ARG A 278 15.20 -4.46 6.78
C ARG A 278 13.91 -5.20 6.42
N ILE A 279 13.99 -6.22 5.56
CA ILE A 279 12.81 -7.02 5.17
C ILE A 279 12.20 -7.73 6.39
N LEU A 280 13.03 -8.28 7.28
CA LEU A 280 12.54 -8.93 8.50
C LEU A 280 11.88 -7.96 9.48
N LEU A 281 12.47 -6.77 9.64
CA LEU A 281 11.92 -5.72 10.53
C LEU A 281 10.69 -5.04 9.94
N GLN A 282 10.46 -5.18 8.64
CA GLN A 282 9.27 -4.70 7.97
C GLN A 282 8.12 -5.70 8.18
N THR A 283 7.59 -5.73 9.40
CA THR A 283 6.50 -6.61 9.81
C THR A 283 5.32 -5.83 10.39
N LYS A 284 4.12 -6.38 10.27
CA LYS A 284 2.89 -5.86 10.89
C LYS A 284 2.47 -6.67 12.12
N ASN A 285 3.24 -7.70 12.46
CA ASN A 285 2.99 -8.54 13.62
C ASN A 285 3.00 -7.69 14.91
N GLY A 286 1.93 -7.79 15.69
CA GLY A 286 1.76 -7.04 16.94
C GLY A 286 1.21 -5.62 16.78
N ILE A 287 0.93 -5.16 15.56
CA ILE A 287 0.29 -3.85 15.27
C ILE A 287 -0.90 -3.99 14.29
N GLU A 288 -1.53 -5.16 14.24
CA GLU A 288 -2.65 -5.47 13.33
C GLU A 288 -3.85 -4.55 13.55
N TYR A 289 -4.03 -4.06 14.79
CA TYR A 289 -5.08 -3.11 15.14
C TYR A 289 -5.00 -1.80 14.33
N CYS A 290 -3.81 -1.42 13.84
CA CYS A 290 -3.62 -0.22 13.01
C CYS A 290 -4.46 -0.27 11.72
N GLY A 291 -4.73 -1.47 11.18
CA GLY A 291 -5.58 -1.66 10.01
C GLY A 291 -7.07 -1.45 10.29
N GLN A 292 -7.48 -1.38 11.57
CA GLN A 292 -8.87 -1.25 12.00
C GLN A 292 -9.24 0.19 12.39
N LEU A 293 -8.24 1.08 12.48
CA LEU A 293 -8.44 2.49 12.81
C LEU A 293 -9.25 3.20 11.73
N ARG A 294 -10.13 4.12 12.14
CA ARG A 294 -11.00 4.84 11.18
C ARG A 294 -10.20 5.92 10.47
N GLU A 295 -10.59 6.16 9.22
CA GLU A 295 -10.00 7.22 8.41
C GLU A 295 -10.29 8.60 9.05
N GLY A 296 -9.24 9.38 9.30
CA GLY A 296 -9.33 10.69 9.95
C GLY A 296 -9.08 10.71 11.46
N GLU A 297 -8.96 9.56 12.12
CA GLU A 297 -8.53 9.49 13.53
C GLU A 297 -7.01 9.74 13.67
N PRO A 298 -6.55 10.41 14.75
CA PRO A 298 -5.12 10.51 15.04
C PRO A 298 -4.49 9.12 15.17
N LEU A 299 -3.54 8.80 14.30
CA LEU A 299 -2.84 7.53 14.33
C LEU A 299 -1.80 7.50 15.48
N PRO A 300 -1.73 6.42 16.27
CA PRO A 300 -0.60 6.15 17.15
C PRO A 300 0.73 6.19 16.37
N PRO A 301 1.86 6.59 16.98
CA PRO A 301 3.15 6.68 16.31
C PRO A 301 3.55 5.41 15.55
N GLU A 302 3.25 4.24 16.10
CA GLU A 302 3.49 2.92 15.51
C GLU A 302 2.63 2.64 14.26
N CYS A 303 1.47 3.28 14.13
CA CYS A 303 0.56 3.11 13.00
C CYS A 303 0.83 4.08 11.84
N LEU A 304 1.65 5.11 12.04
CA LEU A 304 1.89 6.18 11.04
C LEU A 304 2.37 5.65 9.69
N ASN A 305 3.07 4.51 9.67
CA ASN A 305 3.59 3.89 8.44
C ASN A 305 2.87 2.60 8.07
N TYR A 306 1.79 2.23 8.76
CA TYR A 306 1.13 0.94 8.59
C TYR A 306 0.53 0.77 7.18
N SER A 307 -0.10 1.82 6.65
CA SER A 307 -0.69 1.83 5.30
C SER A 307 0.30 2.21 4.18
N HIS A 308 1.49 2.70 4.54
CA HIS A 308 2.53 3.12 3.59
C HIS A 308 3.28 1.94 2.95
N TRP A 309 2.96 0.71 3.34
CA TRP A 309 3.44 -0.49 2.67
C TRP A 309 2.50 -1.69 2.88
N THR A 310 2.58 -2.67 1.99
CA THR A 310 1.96 -4.01 2.15
C THR A 310 2.63 -5.01 1.20
N SER A 311 2.35 -6.29 1.39
CA SER A 311 2.77 -7.37 0.48
C SER A 311 1.58 -7.90 -0.31
N VAL A 312 1.77 -8.16 -1.59
CA VAL A 312 0.76 -8.68 -2.51
C VAL A 312 1.32 -9.90 -3.25
N PRO A 313 0.54 -10.96 -3.48
CA PRO A 313 1.03 -12.12 -4.21
C PRO A 313 1.18 -11.81 -5.71
N TRP A 314 2.13 -12.45 -6.37
CA TRP A 314 2.30 -12.28 -7.82
C TRP A 314 1.09 -12.79 -8.63
N THR A 315 0.32 -13.75 -8.08
CA THR A 315 -0.93 -14.26 -8.64
C THR A 315 -2.01 -13.18 -8.77
N PHE A 316 -1.93 -12.10 -7.98
CA PHE A 316 -2.82 -10.95 -8.14
C PHE A 316 -2.61 -10.25 -9.48
N PHE A 317 -1.37 -10.23 -10.00
CA PHE A 317 -0.99 -9.51 -11.22
C PHE A 317 -0.94 -10.41 -12.45
N TYR A 318 -0.43 -11.64 -12.31
CA TYR A 318 -0.10 -12.54 -13.41
C TYR A 318 -0.74 -13.92 -13.24
N ASP A 319 -0.95 -14.61 -14.35
CA ASP A 319 -1.44 -15.99 -14.35
C ASP A 319 -0.31 -16.97 -14.06
N PHE A 320 -0.32 -17.56 -12.86
CA PHE A 320 0.65 -18.57 -12.46
C PHE A 320 0.24 -20.00 -12.83
N GLU A 321 -1.00 -20.24 -13.28
CA GLU A 321 -1.41 -21.57 -13.75
C GLU A 321 -0.65 -21.93 -15.04
N GLY A 322 -0.47 -20.96 -15.94
CA GLY A 322 0.39 -21.10 -17.11
C GLY A 322 1.87 -21.20 -16.77
N ILE A 323 2.35 -20.35 -15.85
CA ILE A 323 3.77 -20.27 -15.50
C ILE A 323 4.27 -21.55 -14.82
N SER A 324 3.50 -22.06 -13.85
CA SER A 324 3.86 -23.23 -13.04
C SER A 324 4.01 -24.53 -13.84
N LYS A 325 3.39 -24.61 -15.02
CA LYS A 325 3.52 -25.75 -15.95
C LYS A 325 4.93 -25.93 -16.50
N LYS A 326 5.75 -24.87 -16.54
CA LYS A 326 7.12 -24.91 -17.05
C LYS A 326 8.17 -24.61 -15.99
N ILE A 327 7.84 -23.75 -15.02
CA ILE A 327 8.79 -23.33 -13.98
C ILE A 327 8.18 -23.67 -12.62
N ARG A 328 8.85 -24.53 -11.85
CA ARG A 328 8.40 -24.90 -10.50
C ARG A 328 8.54 -23.70 -9.56
N VAL A 329 7.44 -23.36 -8.89
CA VAL A 329 7.35 -22.21 -7.98
C VAL A 329 6.72 -22.64 -6.67
N ILE A 330 7.33 -22.22 -5.57
CA ILE A 330 6.78 -22.26 -4.22
C ILE A 330 6.68 -20.81 -3.75
N PHE A 331 5.52 -20.38 -3.24
CA PHE A 331 5.38 -19.04 -2.71
C PHE A 331 6.09 -18.92 -1.36
N ARG A 332 6.89 -17.86 -1.18
CA ARG A 332 7.66 -17.61 0.03
C ARG A 332 7.07 -16.41 0.76
N ASN A 333 6.01 -16.64 1.52
CA ASN A 333 5.33 -15.59 2.28
C ASN A 333 6.14 -15.14 3.50
N ASP A 334 7.01 -16.02 4.03
CA ASP A 334 7.95 -15.71 5.10
C ASP A 334 9.38 -15.55 4.55
N MET A 335 9.93 -14.34 4.72
CA MET A 335 11.25 -13.98 4.23
C MET A 335 12.40 -14.37 5.18
N SER A 336 12.11 -14.98 6.32
CA SER A 336 13.10 -15.49 7.26
C SER A 336 13.91 -16.65 6.68
N LEU A 337 15.14 -16.80 7.15
CA LEU A 337 15.98 -17.96 6.84
C LEU A 337 15.55 -19.17 7.67
N GLU A 338 14.93 -18.93 8.81
CA GLU A 338 14.32 -19.92 9.70
C GLU A 338 13.25 -20.70 8.94
N TRP A 339 12.33 -20.01 8.26
CA TRP A 339 11.34 -20.65 7.39
C TRP A 339 11.96 -21.57 6.32
N ILE A 340 13.04 -21.13 5.66
CA ILE A 340 13.74 -21.99 4.68
C ILE A 340 14.31 -23.24 5.36
N ARG A 341 14.89 -23.10 6.55
CA ARG A 341 15.49 -24.22 7.27
C ARG A 341 14.43 -25.19 7.77
N ASP A 342 13.33 -24.67 8.29
CA ASP A 342 12.25 -25.46 8.89
C ASP A 342 11.48 -26.22 7.80
N GLU A 343 11.08 -25.54 6.72
CA GLU A 343 10.29 -26.13 5.63
C GLU A 343 11.11 -27.03 4.71
N LEU A 344 12.39 -26.72 4.46
CA LEU A 344 13.19 -27.39 3.43
C LEU A 344 14.39 -28.17 3.98
N SER A 345 14.74 -28.03 5.27
CA SER A 345 15.91 -28.66 5.92
C SER A 345 17.18 -28.53 5.07
N SER A 346 17.50 -27.29 4.66
CA SER A 346 18.43 -27.03 3.55
C SER A 346 19.65 -26.21 3.94
N ASP A 347 20.81 -26.56 3.36
CA ASP A 347 21.98 -25.70 3.34
C ASP A 347 21.82 -24.56 2.31
N ILE A 348 22.31 -23.38 2.66
CA ILE A 348 22.10 -22.15 1.88
C ILE A 348 23.44 -21.59 1.43
N TYR A 349 23.60 -21.41 0.11
CA TYR A 349 24.71 -20.68 -0.48
C TYR A 349 24.26 -19.27 -0.85
N PHE A 350 24.93 -18.25 -0.29
CA PHE A 350 24.57 -16.85 -0.49
C PHE A 350 25.40 -16.21 -1.60
N ILE A 351 24.72 -15.51 -2.51
CA ILE A 351 25.32 -14.60 -3.48
C ILE A 351 24.97 -13.18 -3.05
N LYS A 352 25.90 -12.56 -2.32
CA LYS A 352 25.72 -11.25 -1.70
C LYS A 352 26.28 -10.16 -2.62
N ASP A 353 25.40 -9.36 -3.19
CA ASP A 353 25.78 -8.22 -4.03
C ASP A 353 26.22 -6.99 -3.22
N ASN A 354 27.24 -6.31 -3.73
CA ASN A 354 27.77 -5.06 -3.18
C ASN A 354 27.17 -3.81 -3.82
N SER A 355 26.45 -3.95 -4.93
CA SER A 355 25.73 -2.89 -5.63
C SER A 355 24.49 -3.44 -6.37
N PRO A 356 23.51 -2.60 -6.73
CA PRO A 356 22.36 -3.02 -7.54
C PRO A 356 22.72 -3.57 -8.93
N PHE A 357 23.97 -3.41 -9.38
CA PHE A 357 24.48 -3.90 -10.66
C PHE A 357 25.78 -4.70 -10.46
N ASP A 358 25.93 -5.40 -9.33
CA ASP A 358 27.21 -6.04 -8.99
C ASP A 358 27.67 -7.08 -10.01
N TYR A 359 26.75 -7.86 -10.59
CA TYR A 359 27.11 -8.91 -11.52
C TYR A 359 26.10 -9.08 -12.67
N ARG A 360 26.61 -9.57 -13.80
CA ARG A 360 25.84 -10.10 -14.93
C ARG A 360 26.16 -11.58 -15.11
N ILE A 361 25.13 -12.39 -15.30
CA ILE A 361 25.19 -13.84 -15.48
C ILE A 361 25.15 -14.16 -16.97
N TYR A 362 26.15 -14.90 -17.44
CA TYR A 362 26.34 -15.29 -18.82
C TYR A 362 25.95 -16.77 -18.97
N ASP A 363 25.03 -17.04 -19.89
CA ASP A 363 24.57 -18.38 -20.19
C ASP A 363 25.46 -19.12 -21.21
N LEU A 364 26.26 -18.37 -21.99
CA LEU A 364 27.26 -18.90 -22.90
C LEU A 364 28.68 -18.50 -22.46
N PRO A 365 29.58 -19.45 -22.15
CA PRO A 365 30.95 -19.15 -21.75
C PRO A 365 31.72 -18.30 -22.78
N GLU A 366 31.50 -18.54 -24.06
CA GLU A 366 32.15 -17.85 -25.18
C GLU A 366 31.63 -16.43 -25.45
N SER A 367 30.56 -16.01 -24.77
CA SER A 367 29.92 -14.72 -24.98
C SER A 367 30.89 -13.55 -24.81
N GLN A 368 30.86 -12.64 -25.77
CA GLN A 368 31.64 -11.39 -25.77
C GLN A 368 30.79 -10.18 -25.37
N THR A 369 29.57 -10.40 -24.87
CA THR A 369 28.68 -9.31 -24.45
C THR A 369 29.36 -8.49 -23.35
N PRO A 370 29.51 -7.16 -23.49
CA PRO A 370 30.20 -6.33 -22.51
C PRO A 370 29.43 -6.29 -21.18
N LEU A 371 30.10 -5.98 -20.07
CA LEU A 371 29.45 -5.84 -18.76
C LEU A 371 28.55 -4.59 -18.66
N GLN A 372 28.82 -3.54 -19.46
CA GLN A 372 28.15 -2.23 -19.38
C GLN A 372 28.18 -1.68 -17.93
N ARG A 373 27.00 -1.45 -17.33
CA ARG A 373 26.82 -0.99 -15.94
C ARG A 373 27.08 -2.05 -14.88
N PHE A 374 27.28 -3.31 -15.27
CA PHE A 374 27.56 -4.38 -14.32
C PHE A 374 29.06 -4.45 -14.00
N VAL A 375 29.42 -4.92 -12.80
CA VAL A 375 30.83 -4.92 -12.34
C VAL A 375 31.52 -6.26 -12.60
N HIS A 376 30.83 -7.36 -12.32
CA HIS A 376 31.40 -8.70 -12.35
C HIS A 376 30.68 -9.61 -13.34
N ARG A 377 31.45 -10.50 -13.96
CA ARG A 377 30.93 -11.61 -14.77
C ARG A 377 30.74 -12.83 -13.90
N LEU A 378 29.56 -13.43 -13.95
CA LEU A 378 29.27 -14.75 -13.40
C LEU A 378 28.91 -15.69 -14.55
N GLU A 379 29.52 -16.86 -14.57
CA GLU A 379 29.19 -17.90 -15.54
C GLU A 379 28.06 -18.79 -14.99
N LEU A 380 27.17 -19.23 -15.86
CA LEU A 380 26.09 -20.13 -15.50
C LEU A 380 26.61 -21.49 -14.98
N ASP A 381 27.68 -22.03 -15.56
CA ASP A 381 28.30 -23.30 -15.15
C ASP A 381 28.84 -23.25 -13.71
N ALA A 382 29.37 -22.11 -13.29
CA ALA A 382 29.80 -21.87 -11.92
C ALA A 382 28.64 -21.90 -10.93
N LEU A 383 27.45 -21.42 -11.34
CA LEU A 383 26.23 -21.50 -10.53
C LEU A 383 25.67 -22.93 -10.49
N GLU A 384 25.74 -23.67 -11.60
CA GLU A 384 25.35 -25.09 -11.67
C GLU A 384 26.21 -25.96 -10.75
N ALA A 385 27.51 -25.65 -10.63
CA ALA A 385 28.44 -26.37 -9.76
C ALA A 385 28.15 -26.21 -8.26
N ILE A 386 27.30 -25.26 -7.85
CA ILE A 386 26.95 -25.05 -6.44
C ILE A 386 26.13 -26.23 -5.92
N LYS A 387 26.72 -26.98 -4.98
CA LYS A 387 26.09 -28.17 -4.40
C LYS A 387 24.96 -27.87 -3.42
N ALA A 388 24.97 -26.69 -2.81
CA ALA A 388 23.99 -26.32 -1.80
C ALA A 388 22.56 -26.44 -2.30
N LYS A 389 21.67 -26.88 -1.41
CA LYS A 389 20.27 -27.12 -1.72
C LYS A 389 19.55 -25.82 -2.07
N VAL A 390 19.88 -24.70 -1.41
CA VAL A 390 19.32 -23.37 -1.75
C VAL A 390 20.44 -22.43 -2.22
N ILE A 391 20.24 -21.76 -3.37
CA ILE A 391 21.03 -20.57 -3.76
C ILE A 391 20.20 -19.33 -3.43
N HIS A 392 20.73 -18.47 -2.56
CA HIS A 392 20.07 -17.25 -2.13
C HIS A 392 20.81 -16.03 -2.67
N PHE A 393 20.21 -15.35 -3.65
CA PHE A 393 20.71 -14.09 -4.18
C PHE A 393 20.28 -12.92 -3.28
N GLY A 394 21.06 -11.84 -3.23
CA GLY A 394 20.54 -10.57 -2.71
C GLY A 394 19.59 -9.96 -3.72
N SER A 395 20.12 -9.19 -4.67
CA SER A 395 19.35 -8.60 -5.76
C SER A 395 19.44 -9.42 -7.05
N LEU A 396 18.29 -9.70 -7.66
CA LEU A 396 18.18 -10.12 -9.07
C LEU A 396 17.70 -8.99 -9.99
N PHE A 397 17.68 -7.74 -9.52
CA PHE A 397 17.23 -6.60 -10.31
C PHE A 397 18.25 -6.20 -11.38
N GLY A 398 17.76 -5.90 -12.57
CA GLY A 398 18.53 -5.29 -13.66
C GLY A 398 18.20 -5.94 -15.00
N SER A 399 17.82 -5.12 -15.98
CA SER A 399 17.65 -5.60 -17.36
C SER A 399 18.98 -6.15 -17.86
N TYR A 400 18.93 -7.34 -18.48
CA TYR A 400 20.13 -8.07 -18.92
C TYR A 400 21.08 -8.44 -17.76
N ARG A 401 20.58 -8.60 -16.53
CA ARG A 401 21.36 -9.22 -15.46
C ARG A 401 21.58 -10.70 -15.76
N VAL A 402 20.57 -11.40 -16.25
CA VAL A 402 20.66 -12.78 -16.73
C VAL A 402 20.55 -12.73 -18.24
N LEU A 403 21.60 -13.17 -18.93
CA LEU A 403 21.60 -13.20 -20.39
C LEU A 403 20.86 -14.44 -20.90
N ALA A 404 20.18 -14.26 -22.04
CA ALA A 404 19.49 -15.31 -22.77
C ALA A 404 20.03 -15.29 -24.21
N GLN A 405 21.14 -15.98 -24.44
CA GLN A 405 21.88 -15.94 -25.70
C GLN A 405 21.68 -17.20 -26.53
N SER A 406 21.58 -18.36 -25.88
CA SER A 406 21.21 -19.62 -26.54
C SER A 406 19.77 -19.54 -27.08
N GLU A 407 19.46 -20.32 -28.11
CA GLU A 407 18.11 -20.33 -28.69
C GLU A 407 17.05 -20.76 -27.68
N GLU A 408 17.33 -21.80 -26.91
CA GLU A 408 16.45 -22.29 -25.83
C GLU A 408 16.18 -21.20 -24.77
N HIS A 409 17.21 -20.45 -24.41
CA HIS A 409 17.10 -19.39 -23.42
C HIS A 409 16.34 -18.17 -23.96
N LYS A 410 16.50 -17.83 -25.25
CA LYS A 410 15.70 -16.80 -25.94
C LYS A 410 14.23 -17.20 -26.03
N ASP A 411 13.96 -18.46 -26.34
CA ASP A 411 12.60 -19.00 -26.36
C ASP A 411 11.96 -18.96 -24.98
N LEU A 412 12.71 -19.32 -23.93
CA LEU A 412 12.25 -19.19 -22.56
C LEU A 412 11.96 -17.74 -22.18
N LEU A 413 12.87 -16.79 -22.47
CA LEU A 413 12.67 -15.38 -22.17
C LEU A 413 11.43 -14.82 -22.90
N THR A 414 11.26 -15.19 -24.17
CA THR A 414 10.07 -14.81 -24.94
C THR A 414 8.81 -15.37 -24.31
N TRP A 415 8.82 -16.65 -23.90
CA TRP A 415 7.69 -17.28 -23.23
C TRP A 415 7.38 -16.64 -21.87
N VAL A 416 8.39 -16.37 -21.04
CA VAL A 416 8.23 -15.67 -19.75
C VAL A 416 7.56 -14.31 -19.98
N ARG A 417 8.05 -13.53 -20.94
CA ARG A 417 7.49 -12.21 -21.25
C ARG A 417 6.04 -12.26 -21.74
N ARG A 418 5.65 -13.30 -22.49
CA ARG A 418 4.26 -13.50 -22.90
C ARG A 418 3.33 -13.81 -21.72
N ASN A 419 3.83 -14.46 -20.67
CA ASN A 419 3.03 -14.84 -19.50
C ASN A 419 3.06 -13.79 -18.38
N MET A 420 4.04 -12.90 -18.36
CA MET A 420 4.11 -11.76 -17.42
C MET A 420 3.35 -10.54 -17.94
N VAL A 421 2.06 -10.71 -18.24
CA VAL A 421 1.13 -9.66 -18.68
C VAL A 421 -0.03 -9.58 -17.69
N PHE A 422 -0.53 -8.38 -17.37
CA PHE A 422 -1.56 -8.21 -16.36
C PHE A 422 -2.83 -9.01 -16.67
N GLN A 423 -3.32 -9.75 -15.68
CA GLN A 423 -4.49 -10.64 -15.77
C GLN A 423 -5.63 -10.24 -14.82
N ASN A 424 -5.37 -9.31 -13.89
CA ASN A 424 -6.35 -8.93 -12.87
C ASN A 424 -7.64 -8.36 -13.51
N PRO A 425 -8.82 -8.98 -13.27
CA PRO A 425 -10.07 -8.55 -13.91
C PRO A 425 -10.46 -7.11 -13.59
N VAL A 426 -10.25 -6.64 -12.36
CA VAL A 426 -10.62 -5.28 -11.96
C VAL A 426 -9.73 -4.26 -12.69
N LEU A 427 -8.43 -4.54 -12.79
CA LEU A 427 -7.50 -3.67 -13.53
C LEU A 427 -7.86 -3.63 -15.02
N LEU A 428 -8.08 -4.79 -15.63
CA LEU A 428 -8.37 -4.92 -17.06
C LEU A 428 -9.72 -4.28 -17.42
N GLN A 429 -10.76 -4.50 -16.62
CA GLN A 429 -12.08 -3.89 -16.86
C GLN A 429 -12.04 -2.37 -16.67
N THR A 430 -11.31 -1.89 -15.65
CA THR A 430 -11.14 -0.45 -15.42
C THR A 430 -10.43 0.22 -16.57
N ALA A 431 -9.29 -0.34 -17.01
CA ALA A 431 -8.58 0.16 -18.19
C ALA A 431 -9.44 0.07 -19.45
N SER A 432 -10.20 -1.01 -19.65
CA SER A 432 -11.06 -1.18 -20.83
C SER A 432 -12.15 -0.10 -20.92
N ARG A 433 -12.78 0.29 -19.80
CA ARG A 433 -13.73 1.41 -19.79
C ARG A 433 -13.09 2.71 -20.28
N ILE A 434 -11.87 3.01 -19.82
CA ILE A 434 -11.13 4.21 -20.21
C ILE A 434 -10.72 4.14 -21.69
N ILE A 435 -10.18 3.00 -22.13
CA ILE A 435 -9.77 2.77 -23.52
C ILE A 435 -10.97 2.91 -24.49
N ASN A 436 -12.14 2.42 -24.12
CA ASN A 436 -13.37 2.59 -24.92
C ASN A 436 -13.79 4.06 -25.03
N GLN A 437 -13.55 4.87 -23.99
CA GLN A 437 -13.78 6.33 -24.06
C GLN A 437 -12.75 7.03 -24.96
N LEU A 438 -11.50 6.55 -24.97
CA LEU A 438 -10.42 7.00 -25.86
C LEU A 438 -10.61 6.56 -27.33
N GLY A 439 -11.65 5.78 -27.64
CA GLY A 439 -12.01 5.33 -28.99
C GLY A 439 -11.70 3.86 -29.27
N GLY A 440 -11.10 3.14 -28.33
CA GLY A 440 -10.77 1.72 -28.43
C GLY A 440 -9.28 1.45 -28.69
N VAL A 441 -8.93 0.17 -28.77
CA VAL A 441 -7.55 -0.30 -28.99
C VAL A 441 -7.01 0.22 -30.32
N LYS A 442 -5.76 0.69 -30.34
CA LYS A 442 -5.11 1.33 -31.49
C LYS A 442 -5.83 2.57 -32.05
N GLN A 443 -6.60 3.31 -31.23
CA GLN A 443 -7.27 4.55 -31.67
C GLN A 443 -6.70 5.84 -31.06
N PHE A 444 -5.70 5.74 -30.20
CA PHE A 444 -5.03 6.88 -29.54
C PHE A 444 -3.53 6.65 -29.46
N VAL A 445 -2.74 7.68 -29.17
CA VAL A 445 -1.30 7.58 -28.90
C VAL A 445 -1.10 7.43 -27.39
N GLY A 446 -0.38 6.38 -26.98
CA GLY A 446 0.00 6.17 -25.59
C GLY A 446 1.34 6.84 -25.28
N ILE A 447 1.43 7.59 -24.19
CA ILE A 447 2.67 8.24 -23.77
C ILE A 447 2.94 7.97 -22.30
N HIS A 448 4.21 7.74 -21.96
CA HIS A 448 4.67 7.72 -20.58
C HIS A 448 5.77 8.75 -20.31
N PHE A 449 5.47 9.73 -19.44
CA PHE A 449 6.41 10.74 -18.94
C PHE A 449 6.76 10.53 -17.48
N ARG A 450 8.07 10.42 -17.20
CA ARG A 450 8.62 10.42 -15.84
C ARG A 450 9.33 11.74 -15.56
N VAL A 451 8.68 12.61 -14.81
CA VAL A 451 9.11 14.00 -14.55
C VAL A 451 9.25 14.32 -13.06
N GLY A 452 8.78 13.44 -12.18
CA GLY A 452 8.68 13.70 -10.74
C GLY A 452 9.91 13.34 -9.91
N ASP A 453 10.76 12.41 -10.37
CA ASP A 453 11.75 11.77 -9.49
C ASP A 453 13.19 11.63 -10.03
N GLY A 454 14.14 11.62 -9.09
CA GLY A 454 15.53 11.20 -9.28
C GLY A 454 16.27 11.83 -10.47
N LEU A 455 17.10 11.01 -11.14
CA LEU A 455 17.84 11.41 -12.35
C LEU A 455 16.90 11.75 -13.52
N PHE A 456 15.68 11.19 -13.54
CA PHE A 456 14.70 11.50 -14.58
C PHE A 456 14.23 12.95 -14.48
N LYS A 457 14.07 13.49 -13.28
CA LYS A 457 13.78 14.91 -13.07
C LYS A 457 14.86 15.83 -13.65
N VAL A 458 16.13 15.43 -13.57
CA VAL A 458 17.28 16.20 -14.13
C VAL A 458 17.18 16.34 -15.66
N ARG A 459 16.67 15.31 -16.32
CA ARG A 459 16.57 15.22 -17.80
C ARG A 459 15.14 15.23 -18.31
N ALA A 460 14.18 15.57 -17.45
CA ALA A 460 12.76 15.53 -17.77
C ALA A 460 12.43 16.46 -18.93
N SER A 461 13.04 17.64 -18.94
CA SER A 461 12.86 18.64 -20.01
C SER A 461 13.31 18.08 -21.37
N ILE A 462 14.48 17.45 -21.44
CA ILE A 462 15.03 16.84 -22.66
C ILE A 462 14.12 15.71 -23.13
N HIS A 463 13.69 14.81 -22.24
CA HIS A 463 12.84 13.68 -22.63
C HIS A 463 11.44 14.10 -23.08
N VAL A 464 10.85 15.10 -22.42
CA VAL A 464 9.57 15.68 -22.83
C VAL A 464 9.71 16.35 -24.19
N ASP A 465 10.81 17.07 -24.41
CA ASP A 465 11.11 17.73 -25.67
C ASP A 465 11.32 16.74 -26.82
N ASP A 466 12.13 15.69 -26.63
CA ASP A 466 12.36 14.65 -27.63
C ASP A 466 11.03 14.00 -28.08
N ILE A 467 10.18 13.62 -27.12
CA ILE A 467 8.87 13.01 -27.41
C ILE A 467 7.93 14.04 -28.06
N TYR A 468 7.94 15.30 -27.61
CA TYR A 468 7.13 16.35 -28.24
C TYR A 468 7.47 16.53 -29.71
N HIS A 469 8.76 16.63 -30.07
CA HIS A 469 9.19 16.78 -31.46
C HIS A 469 8.88 15.52 -32.29
N GLN A 470 8.93 14.33 -31.70
CA GLN A 470 8.42 13.11 -32.35
C GLN A 470 6.92 13.20 -32.65
N LEU A 471 6.10 13.63 -31.69
CA LEU A 471 4.66 13.81 -31.90
C LEU A 471 4.36 14.85 -32.98
N VAL A 472 5.08 15.98 -32.98
CA VAL A 472 4.96 17.02 -34.00
C VAL A 472 5.26 16.45 -35.38
N ASN A 473 6.39 15.76 -35.53
CA ASN A 473 6.78 15.17 -36.80
C ASN A 473 5.74 14.16 -37.30
N GLU A 474 5.22 13.33 -36.41
CA GLU A 474 4.39 12.19 -36.75
C GLU A 474 2.90 12.50 -36.89
N TYR A 475 2.40 13.50 -36.19
CA TYR A 475 0.97 13.77 -36.00
C TYR A 475 0.55 15.22 -36.26
N THR A 476 1.44 16.04 -36.83
CA THR A 476 1.15 17.40 -37.27
C THR A 476 1.77 17.68 -38.64
N ASP A 477 1.36 18.77 -39.26
CA ASP A 477 1.92 19.36 -40.49
C ASP A 477 2.56 20.74 -40.20
N LEU A 478 2.90 21.00 -38.93
CA LEU A 478 3.44 22.29 -38.49
C LEU A 478 4.82 22.54 -39.08
N THR A 479 5.03 23.74 -39.61
CA THR A 479 6.37 24.21 -40.02
C THR A 479 7.25 24.50 -38.81
N VAL A 480 8.57 24.57 -39.02
CA VAL A 480 9.55 24.92 -37.96
C VAL A 480 9.17 26.22 -37.22
N ASP A 481 8.73 27.24 -37.97
CA ASP A 481 8.32 28.53 -37.40
C ASP A 481 7.05 28.44 -36.54
N GLU A 482 6.13 27.53 -36.87
CA GLU A 482 4.92 27.31 -36.09
C GLU A 482 5.20 26.47 -34.83
N VAL A 483 6.07 25.47 -34.93
CA VAL A 483 6.53 24.69 -33.76
C VAL A 483 7.22 25.61 -32.75
N ALA A 484 8.05 26.56 -33.21
CA ALA A 484 8.69 27.54 -32.34
C ALA A 484 7.69 28.42 -31.54
N GLN A 485 6.45 28.59 -32.02
CA GLN A 485 5.40 29.31 -31.28
C GLN A 485 4.83 28.49 -30.12
N TYR A 486 4.78 27.16 -30.25
CA TYR A 486 4.35 26.25 -29.19
C TYR A 486 5.49 25.90 -28.22
N ASP A 487 6.71 25.80 -28.73
CA ASP A 487 7.92 25.42 -28.00
C ASP A 487 8.86 26.60 -27.73
N THR A 488 8.29 27.66 -27.13
CA THR A 488 9.02 28.91 -26.83
C THR A 488 10.23 28.76 -25.90
N ARG A 489 10.37 27.61 -25.23
CA ARG A 489 11.45 27.33 -24.27
C ARG A 489 12.37 26.20 -24.71
N HIS A 490 12.35 25.84 -25.99
CA HIS A 490 13.14 24.73 -26.54
C HIS A 490 14.60 24.74 -26.07
N ASP A 491 15.31 25.85 -26.28
CA ASP A 491 16.73 25.99 -25.91
C ASP A 491 17.00 25.83 -24.41
N ASP A 492 16.02 26.15 -23.56
CA ASP A 492 16.11 25.95 -22.12
C ASP A 492 15.79 24.50 -21.73
N ASP A 493 14.79 23.89 -22.38
CA ASP A 493 14.42 22.50 -22.15
C ASP A 493 15.54 21.51 -22.56
N ARG A 494 16.37 21.92 -23.53
CA ARG A 494 17.60 21.21 -23.96
C ARG A 494 18.74 21.19 -22.92
N LYS A 495 18.61 21.92 -21.81
CA LYS A 495 19.63 21.96 -20.73
C LYS A 495 19.26 20.99 -19.61
N GLU A 496 20.25 20.31 -19.04
CA GLU A 496 20.04 19.54 -17.80
C GLU A 496 19.70 20.50 -16.64
N ASP A 497 18.75 20.12 -15.77
CA ASP A 497 18.44 20.91 -14.58
C ASP A 497 19.59 20.81 -13.56
N THR A 498 20.42 21.86 -13.54
CA THR A 498 21.59 21.95 -12.64
C THR A 498 21.23 22.29 -11.19
N ASN A 499 19.98 22.68 -10.91
CA ASN A 499 19.53 22.98 -9.54
C ASN A 499 19.26 21.71 -8.72
N TYR A 500 19.18 20.54 -9.38
CA TYR A 500 18.95 19.27 -8.70
C TYR A 500 20.28 18.66 -8.24
N GLU A 501 20.49 18.61 -6.92
CA GLU A 501 21.75 18.22 -6.26
C GLU A 501 22.12 16.72 -6.34
N VAL A 502 21.76 16.00 -7.41
CA VAL A 502 22.21 14.61 -7.58
C VAL A 502 23.50 14.58 -8.42
N LYS A 503 24.53 15.30 -7.95
CA LYS A 503 25.89 15.25 -8.51
C LYS A 503 26.64 13.95 -8.19
N GLN A 504 26.12 13.11 -7.29
CA GLN A 504 26.83 11.92 -6.78
C GLN A 504 26.56 10.60 -7.54
N LEU A 505 25.78 10.59 -8.63
CA LEU A 505 25.51 9.36 -9.42
C LEU A 505 26.07 9.42 -10.86
N ARG A 506 26.98 10.36 -11.17
CA ARG A 506 27.51 10.53 -12.53
C ARG A 506 28.59 9.49 -12.85
N ASP A 507 28.17 8.39 -13.46
CA ASP A 507 28.90 7.65 -14.52
C ASP A 507 27.95 7.41 -15.70
N THR A 508 27.14 8.41 -16.06
CA THR A 508 26.35 8.37 -17.30
C THR A 508 27.08 9.21 -18.34
N PRO A 509 27.31 8.71 -19.57
CA PRO A 509 27.87 9.53 -20.63
C PRO A 509 27.02 10.79 -20.79
N VAL A 510 27.70 11.94 -20.83
CA VAL A 510 27.12 13.21 -21.21
C VAL A 510 26.58 13.00 -22.63
N LEU A 511 25.28 13.24 -22.86
CA LEU A 511 24.77 13.31 -24.22
C LEU A 511 25.47 14.51 -24.87
N GLU A 512 26.45 14.25 -25.74
CA GLU A 512 27.24 15.28 -26.43
C GLU A 512 26.39 16.23 -27.29
N ALA A 513 25.11 15.89 -27.53
CA ALA A 513 24.17 16.67 -28.34
C ALA A 513 23.02 17.28 -27.50
N ALA A 514 23.33 17.94 -26.38
CA ALA A 514 22.30 18.64 -25.60
C ALA A 514 21.67 19.79 -26.43
N GLN A 515 22.48 20.56 -27.17
CA GLN A 515 22.01 21.64 -28.04
C GLN A 515 21.63 21.10 -29.42
N GLN A 516 20.34 20.95 -29.66
CA GLN A 516 19.78 20.70 -30.98
C GLN A 516 18.82 21.84 -31.31
N PRO A 517 18.84 22.42 -32.53
CA PRO A 517 17.82 23.38 -32.93
C PRO A 517 16.50 22.64 -33.22
N ILE A 518 15.38 23.37 -33.19
CA ILE A 518 14.09 22.84 -33.65
C ILE A 518 14.22 22.35 -35.08
N GLN A 519 13.94 21.07 -35.30
CA GLN A 519 13.90 20.45 -36.61
C GLN A 519 12.57 19.74 -36.79
N VAL A 520 11.96 19.97 -37.96
CA VAL A 520 10.72 19.29 -38.34
C VAL A 520 11.00 18.42 -39.56
N THR A 521 10.62 17.15 -39.48
CA THR A 521 10.71 16.19 -40.58
C THR A 521 9.50 15.28 -40.55
N HIS A 522 8.52 15.61 -41.38
CA HIS A 522 7.28 14.83 -41.49
C HIS A 522 7.48 13.53 -42.27
N PRO A 523 6.70 12.48 -41.97
CA PRO A 523 6.63 11.30 -42.82
C PRO A 523 6.03 11.66 -44.19
N PRO A 524 6.15 10.79 -45.22
CA PRO A 524 5.53 11.00 -46.51
C PRO A 524 4.05 11.38 -46.41
N ASP A 525 3.59 12.30 -47.27
CA ASP A 525 2.23 12.88 -47.22
C ASP A 525 1.11 11.84 -47.10
N THR A 526 1.26 10.68 -47.75
CA THR A 526 0.26 9.60 -47.67
C THR A 526 0.09 9.06 -46.26
N ILE A 527 1.19 8.92 -45.50
CA ILE A 527 1.18 8.48 -44.09
C ILE A 527 0.68 9.61 -43.21
N LEU A 528 1.18 10.83 -43.43
CA LEU A 528 0.78 12.00 -42.63
C LEU A 528 -0.73 12.26 -42.72
N GLN A 529 -1.29 12.25 -43.93
CA GLN A 529 -2.73 12.44 -44.13
C GLN A 529 -3.56 11.30 -43.52
N ALA A 530 -3.04 10.07 -43.50
CA ALA A 530 -3.69 8.96 -42.81
C ALA A 530 -3.72 9.16 -41.27
N ARG A 531 -2.64 9.70 -40.69
CA ARG A 531 -2.53 9.99 -39.25
C ARG A 531 -3.36 11.21 -38.82
N LEU A 532 -3.37 12.27 -39.64
CA LEU A 532 -4.22 13.44 -39.43
C LEU A 532 -5.70 13.10 -39.62
N GLY A 533 -6.02 12.26 -40.59
CA GLY A 533 -7.29 11.54 -40.68
C GLY A 533 -8.54 12.38 -40.99
N THR A 534 -9.68 11.69 -40.98
CA THR A 534 -10.99 12.26 -41.38
C THR A 534 -11.81 12.76 -40.20
N SER A 535 -12.04 11.91 -39.19
CA SER A 535 -13.01 12.13 -38.11
C SER A 535 -12.55 11.53 -36.78
N THR A 536 -12.89 12.22 -35.68
CA THR A 536 -12.63 11.80 -34.29
C THR A 536 -13.31 10.47 -33.95
N LYS A 537 -12.59 9.57 -33.30
CA LYS A 537 -13.11 8.25 -32.87
C LYS A 537 -13.32 8.10 -31.36
N HIS A 538 -12.89 9.08 -30.57
CA HIS A 538 -13.10 9.10 -29.11
C HIS A 538 -14.51 9.60 -28.76
N HIS A 539 -14.96 9.28 -27.54
CA HIS A 539 -16.26 9.72 -27.00
C HIS A 539 -16.14 10.92 -26.05
N LEU A 540 -14.91 11.44 -25.88
CA LEU A 540 -14.58 12.49 -24.92
C LEU A 540 -14.69 13.90 -25.52
N LYS A 541 -14.83 14.91 -24.64
CA LYS A 541 -14.75 16.33 -25.04
C LYS A 541 -13.29 16.79 -24.98
N CYS A 542 -12.80 17.33 -26.09
CA CYS A 542 -11.46 17.91 -26.16
C CYS A 542 -11.42 19.33 -25.61
N GLN A 543 -10.22 19.82 -25.33
CA GLN A 543 -10.02 21.20 -24.89
C GLN A 543 -10.33 22.19 -26.02
N SER A 544 -10.70 23.41 -25.65
CA SER A 544 -10.96 24.50 -26.59
C SER A 544 -9.67 24.83 -27.35
N SER A 545 -9.73 24.70 -28.68
CA SER A 545 -8.68 25.11 -29.60
C SER A 545 -8.75 26.61 -29.89
N ASP A 546 -7.60 27.24 -30.15
CA ASP A 546 -7.48 28.61 -30.64
C ASP A 546 -7.81 28.76 -32.14
N GLY A 547 -8.22 27.67 -32.79
CA GLY A 547 -8.52 27.58 -34.21
C GLY A 547 -7.35 27.06 -35.05
N ARG A 548 -6.10 27.26 -34.60
CA ARG A 548 -4.88 26.96 -35.38
C ARG A 548 -4.53 25.48 -35.33
N ASN A 549 -4.85 24.80 -34.24
CA ASN A 549 -4.58 23.38 -34.04
C ASN A 549 -5.84 22.49 -34.14
N ASN A 550 -6.96 23.02 -34.65
CA ASN A 550 -8.22 22.28 -34.79
C ASN A 550 -8.05 20.95 -35.54
N GLN A 551 -7.18 20.91 -36.55
CA GLN A 551 -6.95 19.70 -37.32
C GLN A 551 -6.25 18.59 -36.52
N PHE A 552 -5.47 18.93 -35.48
CA PHE A 552 -4.81 17.98 -34.59
C PHE A 552 -5.73 17.42 -33.50
N ALA A 553 -6.96 17.95 -33.38
CA ALA A 553 -7.98 17.37 -32.49
C ALA A 553 -8.38 15.93 -32.90
N LYS A 554 -7.98 15.49 -34.09
CA LYS A 554 -8.22 14.10 -34.53
C LYS A 554 -7.23 13.11 -33.89
N THR A 555 -6.09 13.60 -33.43
CA THR A 555 -5.10 12.80 -32.69
C THR A 555 -5.48 12.77 -31.21
N THR A 556 -5.96 11.61 -30.76
CA THR A 556 -6.22 11.38 -29.33
C THR A 556 -4.93 10.94 -28.66
N ILE A 557 -4.55 11.59 -27.56
CA ILE A 557 -3.33 11.27 -26.81
C ILE A 557 -3.70 10.95 -25.36
N TYR A 558 -3.17 9.84 -24.85
CA TYR A 558 -3.22 9.50 -23.42
C TYR A 558 -1.83 9.63 -22.82
N ILE A 559 -1.70 10.41 -21.74
CA ILE A 559 -0.45 10.59 -21.01
C ILE A 559 -0.54 9.90 -19.64
N ALA A 560 0.26 8.84 -19.46
CA ALA A 560 0.62 8.29 -18.17
C ALA A 560 1.82 9.07 -17.59
N THR A 561 1.72 9.56 -16.36
CA THR A 561 2.80 10.34 -15.75
C THR A 561 2.75 10.34 -14.23
N ASP A 562 3.93 10.47 -13.61
CA ASP A 562 4.11 10.69 -12.18
C ASP A 562 3.92 12.16 -11.75
N CYS A 563 3.59 13.05 -12.69
CA CYS A 563 3.28 14.46 -12.41
C CYS A 563 1.90 14.60 -11.74
N PRO A 564 1.79 15.19 -10.53
CA PRO A 564 0.49 15.36 -9.86
C PRO A 564 -0.50 16.26 -10.63
N ASN A 565 0.00 17.33 -11.27
CA ASN A 565 -0.81 18.29 -12.03
C ASN A 565 -0.28 18.44 -13.48
N PRO A 566 -0.47 17.44 -14.37
CA PRO A 566 0.17 17.43 -15.68
C PRO A 566 -0.20 18.62 -16.56
N ARG A 567 -1.46 19.09 -16.49
CA ARG A 567 -1.98 20.20 -17.31
C ARG A 567 -1.35 21.55 -16.96
N GLU A 568 -0.94 21.74 -15.71
CA GLU A 568 -0.30 22.97 -15.23
C GLU A 568 1.22 22.89 -15.34
N HIS A 569 1.79 21.70 -15.49
CA HIS A 569 3.22 21.48 -15.50
C HIS A 569 3.91 22.15 -16.70
N PRO A 570 4.88 23.07 -16.49
CA PRO A 570 5.45 23.88 -17.57
C PRO A 570 6.05 23.08 -18.73
N LEU A 571 6.67 21.92 -18.45
CA LEU A 571 7.23 21.05 -19.50
C LEU A 571 6.15 20.42 -20.39
N LEU A 572 5.01 20.03 -19.82
CA LEU A 572 3.98 19.29 -20.54
C LEU A 572 2.99 20.22 -21.26
N GLN A 573 2.92 21.51 -20.86
CA GLN A 573 2.02 22.48 -21.46
C GLN A 573 2.16 22.59 -22.98
N LYS A 574 3.36 22.44 -23.54
CA LYS A 574 3.57 22.50 -25.01
C LYS A 574 2.73 21.44 -25.75
N ILE A 575 2.55 20.27 -25.16
CA ILE A 575 1.75 19.16 -25.72
C ILE A 575 0.27 19.53 -25.65
N PHE A 576 -0.24 19.95 -24.49
CA PHE A 576 -1.65 20.35 -24.33
C PHE A 576 -2.04 21.55 -25.21
N LYS A 577 -1.11 22.49 -25.44
CA LYS A 577 -1.31 23.63 -26.34
C LYS A 577 -1.30 23.22 -27.80
N THR A 578 -0.50 22.22 -28.18
CA THR A 578 -0.38 21.75 -29.57
C THR A 578 -1.53 20.83 -29.94
N PHE A 579 -1.90 19.88 -29.07
CA PHE A 579 -2.93 18.87 -29.33
C PHE A 579 -4.18 19.11 -28.47
N PRO A 580 -5.36 19.40 -29.07
CA PRO A 580 -6.59 19.64 -28.30
C PRO A 580 -7.12 18.45 -27.48
N CYS A 581 -6.84 17.22 -27.95
CA CYS A 581 -7.43 15.99 -27.40
C CYS A 581 -6.41 15.16 -26.62
N VAL A 582 -5.85 15.77 -25.57
CA VAL A 582 -4.90 15.12 -24.65
C VAL A 582 -5.59 14.83 -23.32
N PHE A 583 -5.57 13.56 -22.93
CA PHE A 583 -6.19 13.04 -21.72
C PHE A 583 -5.13 12.47 -20.77
N VAL A 584 -5.40 12.60 -19.48
CA VAL A 584 -4.59 12.07 -18.37
C VAL A 584 -5.50 11.27 -17.44
N LEU A 585 -4.92 10.45 -16.58
CA LEU A 585 -5.69 9.59 -15.69
C LEU A 585 -6.73 10.34 -14.83
N SER A 586 -6.42 11.58 -14.43
CA SER A 586 -7.35 12.42 -13.64
C SER A 586 -8.63 12.83 -14.38
N ASP A 587 -8.69 12.66 -15.71
CA ASP A 587 -9.90 12.88 -16.49
C ASP A 587 -10.91 11.71 -16.33
N PHE A 588 -10.48 10.59 -15.73
CA PHE A 588 -11.25 9.35 -15.61
C PHE A 588 -11.52 8.93 -14.15
N LYS A 589 -11.55 9.87 -13.20
CA LYS A 589 -11.71 9.59 -11.75
C LYS A 589 -12.91 8.68 -11.43
N SER A 590 -14.02 8.81 -12.15
CA SER A 590 -15.21 7.97 -11.97
C SER A 590 -14.96 6.50 -12.28
N ASP A 591 -14.10 6.21 -13.25
CA ASP A 591 -13.79 4.83 -13.66
C ASP A 591 -12.89 4.12 -12.66
N LEU A 592 -12.14 4.87 -11.83
CA LEU A 592 -11.18 4.34 -10.86
C LEU A 592 -11.82 3.88 -9.54
N LYS A 593 -13.09 4.21 -9.29
CA LYS A 593 -13.79 3.93 -8.02
C LYS A 593 -13.74 2.46 -7.58
N GLU A 594 -13.72 1.53 -8.53
CA GLU A 594 -13.64 0.09 -8.23
C GLU A 594 -12.29 -0.31 -7.62
N LEU A 595 -11.22 0.45 -7.86
CA LEU A 595 -9.91 0.20 -7.26
C LEU A 595 -9.91 0.42 -5.74
N ALA A 596 -10.74 1.34 -5.25
CA ALA A 596 -10.90 1.61 -3.82
C ALA A 596 -11.42 0.38 -3.05
N LYS A 597 -12.11 -0.55 -3.74
CA LYS A 597 -12.62 -1.78 -3.14
C LYS A 597 -11.54 -2.84 -2.93
N ILE A 598 -10.39 -2.72 -3.57
CA ILE A 598 -9.33 -3.73 -3.52
C ILE A 598 -8.50 -3.53 -2.25
N LYS A 599 -8.43 -4.59 -1.43
CA LYS A 599 -7.85 -4.52 -0.10
C LYS A 599 -7.09 -5.80 0.24
N VAL A 600 -5.87 -5.68 0.75
CA VAL A 600 -5.14 -6.83 1.31
C VAL A 600 -5.86 -7.29 2.56
N ALA A 601 -6.26 -8.56 2.59
CA ALA A 601 -7.16 -9.09 3.60
C ALA A 601 -6.50 -9.15 4.99
N GLU A 602 -5.22 -9.55 5.02
CA GLU A 602 -4.44 -9.74 6.23
C GLU A 602 -4.13 -8.42 6.93
N ASP A 603 -3.80 -7.38 6.15
CA ASP A 603 -3.37 -6.08 6.67
C ASP A 603 -4.50 -5.02 6.68
N ASN A 604 -5.65 -5.32 6.09
CA ASN A 604 -6.71 -4.35 5.79
C ASN A 604 -6.20 -3.07 5.06
N VAL A 605 -5.18 -3.18 4.18
CA VAL A 605 -4.61 -2.05 3.42
C VAL A 605 -5.23 -1.94 2.03
N HIS A 606 -5.73 -0.76 1.68
CA HIS A 606 -6.27 -0.47 0.34
C HIS A 606 -5.16 -0.39 -0.71
N LEU A 607 -5.41 -0.94 -1.89
CA LEU A 607 -4.43 -0.99 -2.97
C LEU A 607 -4.58 0.11 -4.02
N GLU A 608 -5.62 0.94 -3.99
CA GLU A 608 -5.94 1.92 -5.03
C GLU A 608 -4.73 2.71 -5.52
N SER A 609 -4.03 3.39 -4.61
CA SER A 609 -2.87 4.24 -4.95
C SER A 609 -1.70 3.44 -5.54
N TYR A 610 -1.49 2.20 -5.09
CA TYR A 610 -0.45 1.32 -5.61
C TYR A 610 -0.77 0.75 -7.00
N LEU A 611 -2.05 0.69 -7.38
CA LEU A 611 -2.52 0.11 -8.64
C LEU A 611 -2.61 1.13 -9.78
N ILE A 612 -2.57 2.42 -9.48
CA ILE A 612 -2.56 3.51 -10.47
C ILE A 612 -1.50 3.30 -11.56
N PRO A 613 -0.21 3.02 -11.26
CA PRO A 613 0.80 2.83 -12.30
C PRO A 613 0.51 1.61 -13.20
N MET A 614 -0.17 0.57 -12.70
CA MET A 614 -0.53 -0.60 -13.50
C MET A 614 -1.66 -0.27 -14.48
N ILE A 615 -2.66 0.49 -14.04
CA ILE A 615 -3.74 0.99 -14.90
C ILE A 615 -3.16 1.87 -16.01
N ASP A 616 -2.29 2.83 -15.64
CA ASP A 616 -1.59 3.68 -16.60
C ASP A 616 -0.83 2.87 -17.65
N ALA A 617 -0.11 1.83 -17.21
CA ALA A 617 0.63 0.96 -18.12
C ALA A 617 -0.30 0.18 -19.06
N ILE A 618 -1.43 -0.35 -18.58
CA ILE A 618 -2.41 -1.07 -19.42
C ILE A 618 -3.03 -0.14 -20.46
N ILE A 619 -3.41 1.08 -20.07
CA ILE A 619 -4.01 2.07 -20.99
C ILE A 619 -2.99 2.49 -22.03
N ALA A 620 -1.82 2.99 -21.61
CA ALA A 620 -0.81 3.52 -22.54
C ALA A 620 -0.31 2.45 -23.53
N ALA A 621 -0.21 1.19 -23.09
CA ALA A 621 0.19 0.07 -23.94
C ALA A 621 -0.80 -0.22 -25.09
N GLN A 622 -2.07 0.18 -24.99
CA GLN A 622 -3.10 -0.13 -25.99
C GLN A 622 -3.28 0.96 -27.06
N GLY A 623 -2.41 1.98 -27.04
CA GLY A 623 -2.32 2.97 -28.10
C GLY A 623 -1.96 2.36 -29.46
N PHE A 624 -2.16 3.13 -30.52
CA PHE A 624 -1.69 2.82 -31.87
C PHE A 624 -0.16 2.85 -31.93
N ASP A 625 0.42 3.93 -31.41
CA ASP A 625 1.85 4.07 -31.16
C ASP A 625 2.05 4.31 -29.64
N PHE A 626 3.24 3.96 -29.14
CA PHE A 626 3.66 4.24 -27.76
C PHE A 626 4.99 4.99 -27.71
N TYR A 627 5.04 6.07 -26.93
CA TYR A 627 6.25 6.83 -26.64
C TYR A 627 6.54 6.83 -25.14
N GLY A 628 7.75 6.46 -24.75
CA GLY A 628 8.12 6.37 -23.34
C GLY A 628 9.40 7.12 -23.02
N THR A 629 9.48 7.65 -21.79
CA THR A 629 10.71 8.25 -21.26
C THR A 629 11.88 7.27 -21.39
N ASN A 630 12.96 7.71 -22.04
CA ASN A 630 14.15 6.88 -22.29
C ASN A 630 14.76 6.39 -20.96
N SER A 631 15.33 5.19 -20.95
CA SER A 631 15.94 4.52 -19.78
C SER A 631 15.00 4.22 -18.59
N SER A 632 13.71 4.56 -18.68
CA SER A 632 12.74 4.18 -17.65
C SER A 632 12.34 2.71 -17.80
N THR A 633 12.53 1.92 -16.74
CA THR A 633 12.11 0.50 -16.69
C THR A 633 10.60 0.34 -16.87
N PHE A 634 9.81 1.35 -16.48
CA PHE A 634 8.37 1.43 -16.73
C PHE A 634 8.06 1.56 -18.22
N SER A 635 8.67 2.54 -18.89
CA SER A 635 8.53 2.73 -20.35
C SER A 635 8.93 1.49 -21.12
N THR A 636 10.06 0.87 -20.76
CA THR A 636 10.56 -0.34 -21.44
C THR A 636 9.60 -1.52 -21.29
N TYR A 637 8.95 -1.67 -20.14
CA TYR A 637 7.94 -2.72 -19.95
C TYR A 637 6.72 -2.51 -20.85
N ILE A 638 6.25 -1.26 -20.96
CA ILE A 638 5.14 -0.94 -21.86
C ILE A 638 5.54 -1.20 -23.31
N GLU A 639 6.60 -0.55 -23.77
CA GLU A 639 7.06 -0.59 -25.16
C GLU A 639 7.39 -2.01 -25.64
N ARG A 640 8.14 -2.77 -24.85
CA ARG A 640 8.74 -4.03 -25.31
C ARG A 640 7.94 -5.28 -24.96
N GLN A 641 6.91 -5.15 -24.13
CA GLN A 641 6.16 -6.30 -23.63
C GLN A 641 4.66 -6.07 -23.64
N LEU A 642 4.13 -5.08 -22.91
CA LEU A 642 2.68 -4.89 -22.83
C LEU A 642 2.08 -4.45 -24.17
N HIS A 643 2.70 -3.47 -24.83
CA HIS A 643 2.20 -2.94 -26.09
C HIS A 643 2.12 -4.07 -27.13
N PRO A 644 3.19 -4.81 -27.46
CA PRO A 644 3.09 -5.94 -28.38
C PRO A 644 2.02 -6.97 -28.00
N MET A 645 1.90 -7.29 -26.72
CA MET A 645 0.93 -8.28 -26.25
C MET A 645 -0.52 -7.81 -26.40
N TYR A 646 -0.81 -6.54 -26.13
CA TYR A 646 -2.17 -6.01 -26.27
C TYR A 646 -2.50 -5.57 -27.70
N THR A 647 -1.50 -5.35 -28.54
CA THR A 647 -1.66 -4.97 -29.96
C THR A 647 -1.56 -6.14 -30.93
N ASN A 648 -1.40 -7.37 -30.42
CA ASN A 648 -1.17 -8.60 -31.18
C ASN A 648 0.06 -8.52 -32.11
N GLU A 649 1.12 -7.86 -31.63
CA GLU A 649 2.40 -7.76 -32.32
C GLU A 649 3.43 -8.70 -31.67
N PRO A 650 4.42 -9.19 -32.44
CA PRO A 650 5.43 -10.08 -31.88
C PRO A 650 6.34 -9.33 -30.90
N ILE A 651 6.56 -9.92 -29.72
CA ILE A 651 7.61 -9.47 -28.79
C ILE A 651 8.96 -9.61 -29.49
N LYS A 652 9.68 -8.49 -29.62
CA LYS A 652 11.06 -8.47 -30.13
C LYS A 652 12.02 -8.55 -28.96
N LEU A 653 12.91 -9.54 -28.98
CA LEU A 653 14.06 -9.56 -28.10
C LEU A 653 15.15 -8.66 -28.69
N PHE A 654 15.73 -7.84 -27.84
CA PHE A 654 16.89 -7.02 -28.20
C PHE A 654 18.09 -7.59 -27.49
N ASP A 655 19.20 -7.71 -28.20
CA ASP A 655 20.48 -8.06 -27.59
C ASP A 655 20.85 -7.04 -26.51
N ALA A 656 21.66 -7.47 -25.55
CA ALA A 656 22.23 -6.54 -24.59
C ALA A 656 23.01 -5.45 -25.34
N PRO A 657 22.86 -4.16 -24.97
CA PRO A 657 23.54 -3.05 -25.64
C PRO A 657 25.05 -3.29 -25.84
N SER A 658 25.61 -2.89 -26.98
CA SER A 658 27.03 -3.12 -27.28
C SER A 658 27.98 -2.05 -26.71
N LEU A 659 27.45 -1.02 -26.05
CA LEU A 659 28.20 0.16 -25.60
C LEU A 659 27.95 0.46 -24.11
#